data_AF-A0A3A5JM40-F1
#
_entry.id   AF-A0A3A5JM40-F1
#
_cell.length_a   1.000
_cell.length_b   1.000
_cell.length_c   1.000
_cell.angle_alpha   90.00
_cell.angle_beta   90.00
_cell.angle_gamma   90.00
#
_symmetry.space_group_name_H-M   'P 1'
#
loop_
_entity.id
_entity.type
_entity.pdbx_description
1 polymer ?
#
loop_
_entity_poly.entity_id
_entity_poly.type
_entity_poly.pdbx_seq_one_letter_code
_entity_poly.pdbx_strand_id
1 'polypeptide(L)'
;MEFHDAANFLFGLRRYPPRPGLAATKSLLDHLGDPHEGLTVVQIAGSNGKGSTARMTESVLREAGLDVGLYTSPHLDSVRERIRTNGRQLTEAALVEYVETVRPYVLDRAAAGTSPTFFETVTGLALWAFARNEVDVAVLEVGIGGRYDATSVTDPLVSAVTSVTLEHTDVLGDTVEAIGRDLAHVAPADGRLVTAADGDALAGIEAQADEVVRVGDGGAVEVSYGGRTGIEGRVRLSGSDWRVETPIPLVGAHQADNAGVATLLARQVSSALDVDLPTDTVERGLRTAHWPGRFEVMEREPLAVLDGAHNPGACERLASTLAEFDYDDLHLVFGALADKDHGGMVEGLPTPDSVVACRPDVDRAEDNAVLAGVFEDVTGIDVETTSDVTDALANALARANPDDCVLVCGSLYTVREARTRWSRLDVPKDVDDVADARQALRETHVTDPGVYRMRGKAVHRTLKTRVRPRQAQYLKEELLSLGGECAISGLNDQNEEFLDVLLMGTLAQFKRLTRKLDAQPYGLGPLAEGIADALSLADEGGNRSYPWDDRTAVMGILNVTPDSFHDGGEFDTTERAVARAEEMLANDVDVIDVGGESTRPGADEVPVADERDRVVPVIERLADLDVLVSIDTRKASVARAALDAGADIVNDVSGLADPEMRFVVAEYDCPVVVMHSIDAPVDPSTEVDYDDVVTDTLRELRETILVAERAGIDRENVIVDPGVGFGKSRTESFAVLGRLGEFRALGCPILFGHSHKSMFDLVGRDADERLQATVAASAVAAERGADILRVHDVAETVAAVRVSEAANDPDAFTTD
;
A
#
# COMPACT_ATOMS: atom_id res chain seq x y z
N MET A 1 18.01 -20.35 -5.61
CA MET A 1 17.85 -20.18 -4.15
C MET A 1 16.43 -19.67 -3.93
N GLU A 2 15.72 -20.07 -2.88
CA GLU A 2 14.39 -19.49 -2.62
C GLU A 2 14.52 -18.14 -1.90
N PHE A 3 13.50 -17.28 -1.96
CA PHE A 3 13.54 -15.95 -1.32
C PHE A 3 13.85 -16.02 0.18
N HIS A 4 13.21 -16.94 0.92
CA HIS A 4 13.45 -17.08 2.36
C HIS A 4 14.89 -17.48 2.69
N ASP A 5 15.57 -18.25 1.83
CA ASP A 5 16.99 -18.57 2.02
C ASP A 5 17.86 -17.31 1.88
N ALA A 6 17.54 -16.48 0.88
CA ALA A 6 18.25 -15.25 0.60
C ALA A 6 18.05 -14.19 1.71
N ALA A 7 16.80 -14.00 2.14
CA ALA A 7 16.45 -13.09 3.24
C ALA A 7 17.12 -13.54 4.56
N ASN A 8 17.04 -14.83 4.90
CA ASN A 8 17.67 -15.38 6.11
C ASN A 8 19.20 -15.26 6.05
N PHE A 9 19.81 -15.39 4.88
CA PHE A 9 21.23 -15.14 4.70
C PHE A 9 21.60 -13.69 5.08
N LEU A 10 20.87 -12.69 4.55
CA LEU A 10 21.08 -11.29 4.90
C LEU A 10 20.88 -11.05 6.40
N PHE A 11 19.75 -11.49 6.97
CA PHE A 11 19.50 -11.31 8.41
C PHE A 11 20.55 -11.98 9.30
N GLY A 12 21.10 -13.11 8.86
CA GLY A 12 22.21 -13.78 9.53
C GLY A 12 23.45 -12.88 9.70
N LEU A 13 23.66 -11.88 8.83
CA LEU A 13 24.79 -10.95 8.91
C LEU A 13 24.68 -9.95 10.07
N ARG A 14 23.51 -9.81 10.72
CA ARG A 14 23.32 -8.96 11.90
C ARG A 14 24.19 -9.37 13.10
N ARG A 15 24.70 -10.60 13.11
CA ARG A 15 25.65 -11.09 14.13
C ARG A 15 27.01 -10.40 14.09
N TYR A 16 27.37 -9.74 12.98
CA TYR A 16 28.64 -9.05 12.85
C TYR A 16 28.52 -7.61 13.35
N PRO A 17 29.35 -7.18 14.31
CA PRO A 17 29.33 -5.81 14.80
C PRO A 17 29.87 -4.83 13.75
N PRO A 18 29.40 -3.57 13.76
CA PRO A 18 29.95 -2.53 12.90
C PRO A 18 31.43 -2.29 13.21
N ARG A 19 32.22 -1.98 12.17
CA ARG A 19 33.63 -1.64 12.28
C ARG A 19 33.85 -0.26 11.67
N PRO A 20 34.66 0.62 12.29
CA PRO A 20 34.93 1.93 11.71
C PRO A 20 35.58 1.83 10.32
N GLY A 21 35.14 2.71 9.41
CA GLY A 21 35.68 2.82 8.04
C GLY A 21 34.84 2.15 6.97
N LEU A 22 35.15 2.46 5.71
CA LEU A 22 34.37 2.05 4.53
C LEU A 22 34.97 0.86 3.78
N ALA A 23 36.01 0.22 4.33
CA ALA A 23 36.81 -0.77 3.60
C ALA A 23 36.01 -2.02 3.21
N ALA A 24 35.09 -2.48 4.06
CA ALA A 24 34.26 -3.64 3.76
C ALA A 24 33.22 -3.30 2.67
N THR A 25 32.55 -2.15 2.75
CA THR A 25 31.63 -1.68 1.71
C THR A 25 32.35 -1.49 0.37
N LYS A 26 33.51 -0.83 0.35
CA LYS A 26 34.32 -0.65 -0.86
C LYS A 26 34.71 -1.98 -1.50
N SER A 27 35.16 -2.95 -0.69
CA SER A 27 35.53 -4.26 -1.21
C SER A 27 34.33 -5.07 -1.71
N LEU A 28 33.14 -4.88 -1.14
CA LEU A 28 31.91 -5.48 -1.63
C LEU A 28 31.47 -4.87 -2.97
N LEU A 29 31.58 -3.55 -3.10
CA LEU A 29 31.24 -2.84 -4.34
C LEU A 29 32.21 -3.17 -5.47
N ASP A 30 33.52 -3.24 -5.20
CA ASP A 30 34.54 -3.71 -6.15
C ASP A 30 34.21 -5.14 -6.65
N HIS A 31 33.73 -6.02 -5.75
CA HIS A 31 33.27 -7.35 -6.15
C HIS A 31 32.01 -7.32 -7.05
N LEU A 32 31.14 -6.34 -6.86
CA LEU A 32 29.93 -6.12 -7.67
C LEU A 32 30.20 -5.37 -8.97
N GLY A 33 31.46 -5.00 -9.26
CA GLY A 33 31.83 -4.21 -10.44
C GLY A 33 31.55 -2.71 -10.28
N ASP A 34 31.64 -2.20 -9.06
CA ASP A 34 31.53 -0.79 -8.70
C ASP A 34 30.24 -0.10 -9.19
N PRO A 35 29.03 -0.68 -8.93
CA PRO A 35 27.76 -0.18 -9.47
C PRO A 35 27.47 1.30 -9.12
N HIS A 36 28.03 1.78 -8.02
CA HIS A 36 27.90 3.15 -7.55
C HIS A 36 28.59 4.23 -8.41
N GLU A 37 29.59 3.89 -9.25
CA GLU A 37 30.37 4.89 -9.99
C GLU A 37 29.58 5.56 -11.12
N GLY A 38 28.50 4.94 -11.59
CA GLY A 38 27.64 5.46 -12.67
C GLY A 38 26.40 6.22 -12.19
N LEU A 39 26.16 6.31 -10.87
CA LEU A 39 24.93 6.86 -10.32
C LEU A 39 25.09 8.34 -9.95
N THR A 40 24.08 9.14 -10.26
CA THR A 40 23.92 10.47 -9.63
C THR A 40 23.35 10.25 -8.23
N VAL A 41 24.09 10.63 -7.19
CA VAL A 41 23.69 10.34 -5.80
C VAL A 41 23.26 11.61 -5.06
N VAL A 42 22.17 11.51 -4.30
CA VAL A 42 21.77 12.47 -3.27
C VAL A 42 21.92 11.80 -1.91
N GLN A 43 22.66 12.40 -0.98
CA GLN A 43 22.88 11.80 0.34
C GLN A 43 22.26 12.62 1.47
N ILE A 44 21.48 12.01 2.35
CA ILE A 44 20.71 12.71 3.38
C ILE A 44 21.04 12.17 4.77
N ALA A 45 21.78 12.98 5.54
CA ALA A 45 22.14 12.73 6.93
C ALA A 45 21.31 13.58 7.91
N GLY A 46 21.41 13.26 9.20
CA GLY A 46 20.72 13.98 10.27
C GLY A 46 20.36 13.07 11.45
N SER A 47 20.04 13.65 12.60
CA SER A 47 19.45 12.92 13.72
C SER A 47 18.00 12.57 13.41
N ASN A 48 17.17 13.58 13.10
CA ASN A 48 15.74 13.41 12.79
C ASN A 48 15.39 13.96 11.40
N GLY A 49 14.32 13.45 10.78
CA GLY A 49 13.80 13.97 9.51
C GLY A 49 14.44 13.42 8.23
N LYS A 50 15.45 12.55 8.34
CA LYS A 50 16.15 11.92 7.20
C LYS A 50 15.20 11.22 6.23
N GLY A 51 14.51 10.17 6.67
CA GLY A 51 13.55 9.44 5.84
C GLY A 51 12.43 10.30 5.26
N SER A 52 11.88 11.26 6.00
CA SER A 52 10.86 12.20 5.49
C SER A 52 11.42 13.08 4.36
N THR A 53 12.62 13.64 4.55
CA THR A 53 13.30 14.46 3.54
C THR A 53 13.69 13.63 2.31
N ALA A 54 14.15 12.38 2.51
CA ALA A 54 14.48 11.46 1.43
C ALA A 54 13.25 11.09 0.60
N ARG A 55 12.13 10.78 1.27
CA ARG A 55 10.86 10.51 0.60
C ARG A 55 10.33 11.72 -0.17
N MET A 56 10.36 12.92 0.42
CA MET A 56 9.95 14.14 -0.28
C MET A 56 10.84 14.44 -1.50
N THR A 57 12.17 14.27 -1.35
CA THR A 57 13.13 14.46 -2.45
C THR A 57 12.85 13.49 -3.59
N GLU A 58 12.68 12.19 -3.28
CA GLU A 58 12.34 11.18 -4.29
C GLU A 58 11.00 11.49 -4.96
N SER A 59 9.97 11.87 -4.18
CA SER A 59 8.65 12.18 -4.71
C SER A 59 8.68 13.33 -5.71
N VAL A 60 9.40 14.41 -5.38
CA VAL A 60 9.51 15.60 -6.24
C VAL A 60 10.31 15.30 -7.50
N LEU A 61 11.42 14.56 -7.39
CA LEU A 61 12.24 14.21 -8.56
C LEU A 61 11.49 13.26 -9.50
N ARG A 62 10.75 12.29 -8.95
CA ARG A 62 9.91 11.39 -9.75
C ARG A 62 8.76 12.14 -10.45
N GLU A 63 8.14 13.10 -9.76
CA GLU A 63 7.13 13.99 -10.37
C GLU A 63 7.72 14.90 -11.47
N ALA A 64 9.03 15.15 -11.43
CA ALA A 64 9.75 15.84 -12.50
C ALA A 64 10.09 14.95 -13.71
N GLY A 65 9.66 13.68 -13.69
CA GLY A 65 9.87 12.73 -14.79
C GLY A 65 11.22 12.01 -14.76
N LEU A 66 11.93 12.02 -13.63
CA LEU A 66 13.17 11.26 -13.45
C LEU A 66 12.91 9.86 -12.91
N ASP A 67 13.76 8.90 -13.29
CA ASP A 67 13.83 7.59 -12.66
C ASP A 67 14.63 7.69 -11.35
N VAL A 68 13.98 7.39 -10.22
CA VAL A 68 14.55 7.65 -8.90
C VAL A 68 14.61 6.37 -8.06
N GLY A 69 15.82 6.06 -7.58
CA GLY A 69 16.06 5.08 -6.53
C GLY A 69 16.00 5.73 -5.14
N LEU A 70 15.35 5.09 -4.17
CA LEU A 70 15.29 5.52 -2.78
C LEU A 70 15.79 4.42 -1.84
N TYR A 71 16.84 4.74 -1.08
CA TYR A 71 17.37 3.88 -0.03
C TYR A 71 17.06 4.46 1.36
N THR A 72 16.35 3.72 2.20
CA THR A 72 15.91 4.17 3.54
C THR A 72 16.11 3.13 4.64
N SER A 73 16.07 3.59 5.89
CA SER A 73 16.16 2.72 7.05
C SER A 73 15.50 3.28 8.33
N PRO A 74 14.98 2.42 9.22
CA PRO A 74 14.70 0.99 9.05
C PRO A 74 13.48 0.72 8.13
N HIS A 75 13.12 -0.55 7.93
CA HIS A 75 11.84 -0.93 7.32
C HIS A 75 10.77 -1.16 8.38
N LEU A 76 9.50 -1.09 7.99
CA LEU A 76 8.39 -1.56 8.80
C LEU A 76 8.17 -3.05 8.55
N ASP A 77 7.60 -3.48 7.44
CA ASP A 77 7.22 -4.89 7.27
C ASP A 77 8.32 -5.73 6.61
N SER A 78 8.76 -5.34 5.42
CA SER A 78 9.69 -6.10 4.58
C SER A 78 11.05 -5.42 4.42
N VAL A 79 12.14 -6.21 4.40
CA VAL A 79 13.49 -5.66 4.09
C VAL A 79 13.55 -5.00 2.71
N ARG A 80 12.65 -5.40 1.80
CA ARG A 80 12.50 -4.85 0.46
C ARG A 80 12.10 -3.37 0.47
N GLU A 81 11.36 -2.91 1.48
CA GLU A 81 10.94 -1.50 1.62
C GLU A 81 12.12 -0.52 1.71
N ARG A 82 13.29 -1.02 2.17
CA ARG A 82 14.50 -0.20 2.27
C ARG A 82 14.96 0.30 0.91
N ILE A 83 14.58 -0.36 -0.18
CA ILE A 83 15.06 -0.09 -1.53
C ILE A 83 13.84 0.02 -2.43
N ARG A 84 13.61 1.23 -2.95
CA ARG A 84 12.50 1.49 -3.88
C ARG A 84 13.05 2.08 -5.17
N THR A 85 12.47 1.70 -6.30
CA THR A 85 12.69 2.32 -7.60
C THR A 85 11.35 2.85 -8.08
N ASN A 86 11.27 4.14 -8.38
CA ASN A 86 10.05 4.81 -8.82
C ASN A 86 8.85 4.53 -7.91
N GLY A 87 9.07 4.63 -6.60
CA GLY A 87 8.05 4.34 -5.58
C GLY A 87 7.77 2.85 -5.33
N ARG A 88 8.27 1.90 -6.13
CA ARG A 88 8.01 0.46 -5.98
C ARG A 88 9.13 -0.25 -5.25
N GLN A 89 8.80 -1.16 -4.34
CA GLN A 89 9.79 -1.89 -3.53
C GLN A 89 10.59 -2.90 -4.37
N LEU A 90 11.80 -3.22 -3.92
CA LEU A 90 12.64 -4.27 -4.52
C LEU A 90 11.89 -5.61 -4.63
N THR A 91 11.99 -6.28 -5.77
CA THR A 91 11.40 -7.62 -5.97
C THR A 91 12.13 -8.70 -5.18
N GLU A 92 11.42 -9.77 -4.82
CA GLU A 92 11.99 -10.98 -4.23
C GLU A 92 13.03 -11.60 -5.17
N ALA A 93 12.74 -11.63 -6.47
CA ALA A 93 13.66 -12.12 -7.50
C ALA A 93 14.99 -11.35 -7.52
N ALA A 94 14.95 -10.01 -7.46
CA ALA A 94 16.16 -9.20 -7.43
C ALA A 94 16.98 -9.41 -6.14
N LEU A 95 16.31 -9.58 -4.99
CA LEU A 95 17.00 -9.89 -3.74
C LEU A 95 17.69 -11.27 -3.81
N VAL A 96 17.02 -12.28 -4.38
CA VAL A 96 17.59 -13.61 -4.58
C VAL A 96 18.81 -13.54 -5.50
N GLU A 97 18.71 -12.87 -6.65
CA GLU A 97 19.80 -12.72 -7.60
C GLU A 97 21.03 -12.05 -6.97
N TYR A 98 20.80 -10.98 -6.20
CA TYR A 98 21.86 -10.30 -5.48
C TYR A 98 22.55 -11.23 -4.47
N VAL A 99 21.76 -11.94 -3.65
CA VAL A 99 22.33 -12.83 -2.63
C VAL A 99 23.07 -14.00 -3.27
N GLU A 100 22.57 -14.58 -4.37
CA GLU A 100 23.30 -15.60 -5.12
C GLU A 100 24.65 -15.10 -5.61
N THR A 101 24.71 -13.83 -6.04
CA THR A 101 25.93 -13.17 -6.49
C THR A 101 26.92 -12.94 -5.35
N VAL A 102 26.49 -12.35 -4.22
CA VAL A 102 27.42 -11.93 -3.15
C VAL A 102 27.72 -13.03 -2.13
N ARG A 103 26.88 -14.06 -2.01
CA ARG A 103 27.01 -15.09 -0.97
C ARG A 103 28.38 -15.77 -0.96
N PRO A 104 28.97 -16.20 -2.10
CA PRO A 104 30.32 -16.77 -2.12
C PRO A 104 31.38 -15.81 -1.58
N TYR A 105 31.33 -14.53 -1.98
CA TYR A 105 32.24 -13.49 -1.52
C TYR A 105 32.10 -13.25 -0.02
N VAL A 106 30.87 -13.07 0.47
CA VAL A 106 30.60 -12.81 1.88
C VAL A 106 31.06 -13.98 2.75
N LEU A 107 30.86 -15.23 2.31
CA LEU A 107 31.32 -16.41 3.04
C LEU A 107 32.86 -16.50 3.10
N ASP A 108 33.56 -16.17 2.02
CA ASP A 108 35.03 -16.08 2.00
C ASP A 108 35.54 -15.00 2.96
N ARG A 109 34.95 -13.80 2.91
CA ARG A 109 35.28 -12.70 3.83
C ARG A 109 34.96 -13.05 5.28
N ALA A 110 33.85 -13.74 5.54
CA ALA A 110 33.52 -14.24 6.86
C ALA A 110 34.56 -15.24 7.38
N ALA A 111 35.03 -16.16 6.54
CA ALA A 111 36.11 -17.09 6.91
C ALA A 111 37.42 -16.35 7.22
N ALA A 112 37.68 -15.23 6.55
CA ALA A 112 38.82 -14.35 6.81
C ALA A 112 38.61 -13.34 7.96
N GLY A 113 37.47 -13.38 8.68
CA GLY A 113 37.15 -12.43 9.76
C GLY A 113 36.85 -11.00 9.28
N THR A 114 36.59 -10.83 7.98
CA THR A 114 36.37 -9.55 7.31
C THR A 114 34.99 -9.42 6.68
N SER A 115 34.02 -10.26 7.05
CA SER A 115 32.63 -10.19 6.55
C SER A 115 32.06 -8.76 6.56
N PRO A 116 31.38 -8.33 5.49
CA PRO A 116 30.51 -7.17 5.59
C PRO A 116 29.37 -7.46 6.59
N THR A 117 28.87 -6.39 7.20
CA THR A 117 27.71 -6.39 8.09
C THR A 117 26.41 -6.43 7.28
N PHE A 118 25.29 -6.60 7.98
CA PHE A 118 23.96 -6.48 7.36
C PHE A 118 23.78 -5.12 6.66
N PHE A 119 24.15 -4.01 7.31
CA PHE A 119 23.94 -2.67 6.75
C PHE A 119 24.82 -2.42 5.51
N GLU A 120 26.11 -2.79 5.56
CA GLU A 120 27.02 -2.68 4.41
C GLU A 120 26.55 -3.53 3.23
N THR A 121 26.05 -4.75 3.49
CA THR A 121 25.55 -5.65 2.44
C THR A 121 24.25 -5.11 1.82
N VAL A 122 23.33 -4.60 2.62
CA VAL A 122 22.08 -4.02 2.10
C VAL A 122 22.32 -2.70 1.37
N THR A 123 23.32 -1.91 1.79
CA THR A 123 23.75 -0.72 1.02
C THR A 123 24.30 -1.13 -0.35
N GLY A 124 25.11 -2.20 -0.41
CA GLY A 124 25.56 -2.77 -1.68
C GLY A 124 24.41 -3.29 -2.56
N LEU A 125 23.38 -3.89 -1.96
CA LEU A 125 22.16 -4.30 -2.66
C LEU A 125 21.42 -3.10 -3.27
N ALA A 126 21.27 -2.01 -2.52
CA ALA A 126 20.62 -0.79 -3.01
C ALA A 126 21.33 -0.22 -4.25
N LEU A 127 22.65 -0.01 -4.14
CA LEU A 127 23.46 0.55 -5.23
C LEU A 127 23.50 -0.38 -6.45
N TRP A 128 23.59 -1.70 -6.23
CA TRP A 128 23.49 -2.70 -7.30
C TRP A 128 22.13 -2.66 -8.00
N ALA A 129 21.03 -2.56 -7.24
CA ALA A 129 19.69 -2.51 -7.80
C ALA A 129 19.45 -1.21 -8.59
N PHE A 130 19.89 -0.06 -8.08
CA PHE A 130 19.76 1.23 -8.76
C PHE A 130 20.53 1.27 -10.07
N ALA A 131 21.77 0.79 -10.09
CA ALA A 131 22.57 0.72 -11.31
C ALA A 131 21.95 -0.23 -12.35
N ARG A 132 21.36 -1.34 -11.92
CA ARG A 132 20.71 -2.29 -12.82
C ARG A 132 19.41 -1.76 -13.43
N ASN A 133 18.65 -0.98 -12.66
CA ASN A 133 17.43 -0.33 -13.14
C ASN A 133 17.71 1.01 -13.84
N GLU A 134 18.99 1.36 -14.07
CA GLU A 134 19.41 2.56 -14.80
C GLU A 134 18.78 3.85 -14.26
N VAL A 135 18.59 3.96 -12.94
CA VAL A 135 17.96 5.15 -12.34
C VAL A 135 18.79 6.40 -12.61
N ASP A 136 18.13 7.51 -12.93
CA ASP A 136 18.78 8.80 -13.10
C ASP A 136 19.41 9.30 -11.80
N VAL A 137 18.72 9.08 -10.66
CA VAL A 137 19.11 9.58 -9.34
C VAL A 137 18.90 8.54 -8.25
N ALA A 138 19.90 8.33 -7.41
CA ALA A 138 19.81 7.52 -6.19
C ALA A 138 19.80 8.40 -4.94
N VAL A 139 18.66 8.47 -4.25
CA VAL A 139 18.48 9.16 -2.97
C VAL A 139 18.80 8.20 -1.82
N LEU A 140 19.87 8.48 -1.08
CA LEU A 140 20.39 7.64 -0.01
C LEU A 140 20.20 8.29 1.36
N GLU A 141 19.32 7.72 2.18
CA GLU A 141 19.30 8.01 3.61
C GLU A 141 20.51 7.38 4.30
N VAL A 142 21.20 8.19 5.08
CA VAL A 142 22.34 7.76 5.89
C VAL A 142 21.83 7.02 7.13
N GLY A 143 22.45 5.89 7.47
CA GLY A 143 22.07 5.09 8.64
C GLY A 143 22.41 5.79 9.96
N ILE A 144 23.71 5.83 10.29
CA ILE A 144 24.21 6.45 11.54
C ILE A 144 25.47 7.27 11.26
N GLY A 145 25.48 8.51 11.75
CA GLY A 145 26.59 9.45 11.53
C GLY A 145 26.65 9.90 10.08
N GLY A 146 27.84 10.30 9.62
CA GLY A 146 28.10 10.57 8.21
C GLY A 146 29.43 9.95 7.76
N ARG A 147 30.48 10.07 8.57
CA ARG A 147 31.85 9.76 8.16
C ARG A 147 32.11 8.29 7.79
N TYR A 148 31.50 7.37 8.52
CA TYR A 148 31.76 5.93 8.40
C TYR A 148 30.50 5.13 8.07
N ASP A 149 29.41 5.81 7.73
CA ASP A 149 28.22 5.14 7.24
C ASP A 149 28.49 4.48 5.88
N ALA A 150 27.91 3.31 5.64
CA ALA A 150 28.16 2.57 4.40
C ALA A 150 27.77 3.35 3.14
N THR A 151 26.79 4.26 3.23
CA THR A 151 26.35 5.10 2.10
C THR A 151 27.42 6.11 1.67
N SER A 152 28.32 6.52 2.57
CA SER A 152 29.41 7.48 2.32
C SER A 152 30.58 6.89 1.52
N VAL A 153 30.39 5.69 0.96
CA VAL A 153 31.26 5.14 -0.09
C VAL A 153 31.07 5.85 -1.44
N THR A 154 29.94 6.53 -1.61
CA THR A 154 29.59 7.31 -2.79
C THR A 154 30.15 8.74 -2.73
N ASP A 155 30.21 9.40 -3.88
CA ASP A 155 30.46 10.84 -3.98
C ASP A 155 29.16 11.52 -4.46
N PRO A 156 28.36 12.11 -3.56
CA PRO A 156 27.07 12.66 -3.94
C PRO A 156 27.21 13.89 -4.84
N LEU A 157 26.22 14.13 -5.70
CA LEU A 157 26.05 15.41 -6.41
C LEU A 157 25.70 16.53 -5.42
N VAL A 158 24.80 16.22 -4.48
CA VAL A 158 24.34 17.12 -3.42
C VAL A 158 24.03 16.30 -2.18
N SER A 159 24.28 16.87 -1.00
CA SER A 159 23.92 16.25 0.26
C SER A 159 23.19 17.19 1.20
N ALA A 160 22.58 16.60 2.24
CA ALA A 160 21.92 17.36 3.28
C ALA A 160 22.23 16.85 4.68
N VAL A 161 22.19 17.76 5.65
CA VAL A 161 22.04 17.46 7.08
C VAL A 161 20.74 18.09 7.55
N THR A 162 19.73 17.28 7.87
CA THR A 162 18.37 17.77 8.20
C THR A 162 18.35 18.54 9.52
N SER A 163 18.33 17.82 10.64
CA SER A 163 18.38 18.35 12.01
C SER A 163 19.44 17.60 12.81
N VAL A 164 19.97 18.23 13.84
CA VAL A 164 21.02 17.65 14.69
C VAL A 164 20.61 17.76 16.15
N THR A 165 20.50 16.62 16.82
CA THR A 165 20.22 16.52 18.26
C THR A 165 21.24 15.60 18.91
N LEU A 166 21.32 15.62 20.25
CA LEU A 166 22.12 14.63 20.98
C LEU A 166 21.55 13.24 20.74
N GLU A 167 22.25 12.45 19.94
CA GLU A 167 21.90 11.06 19.65
C GLU A 167 23.19 10.28 19.35
N HIS A 168 23.23 9.01 19.75
CA HIS A 168 24.40 8.15 19.55
C HIS A 168 25.70 8.79 20.11
N THR A 169 25.63 9.42 21.29
CA THR A 169 26.75 10.15 21.90
C THR A 169 28.00 9.28 22.09
N ASP A 170 27.80 7.99 22.36
CA ASP A 170 28.88 6.99 22.45
C ASP A 170 29.67 6.81 21.15
N VAL A 171 29.12 7.23 19.99
CA VAL A 171 29.70 7.03 18.65
C VAL A 171 30.02 8.36 17.97
N LEU A 172 29.12 9.34 18.04
CA LEU A 172 29.19 10.61 17.29
C LEU A 172 29.75 11.78 18.12
N GLY A 173 29.82 11.62 19.45
CA GLY A 173 30.35 12.60 20.39
C GLY A 173 29.29 13.21 21.32
N ASP A 174 29.77 13.83 22.39
CA ASP A 174 28.93 14.30 23.51
C ASP A 174 28.34 15.71 23.32
N THR A 175 28.48 16.31 22.13
CA THR A 175 28.02 17.69 21.87
C THR A 175 27.35 17.79 20.51
N VAL A 176 26.35 18.66 20.41
CA VAL A 176 25.62 18.93 19.15
C VAL A 176 26.58 19.39 18.04
N GLU A 177 27.58 20.22 18.36
CA GLU A 177 28.63 20.64 17.41
C GLU A 177 29.45 19.46 16.87
N ALA A 178 29.85 18.52 17.74
CA ALA A 178 30.61 17.34 17.33
C ALA A 178 29.79 16.41 16.41
N ILE A 179 28.52 16.20 16.75
CA ILE A 179 27.59 15.41 15.94
C ILE A 179 27.36 16.09 14.58
N GLY A 180 27.13 17.41 14.57
CA GLY A 180 26.97 18.19 13.33
C GLY A 180 28.19 18.07 12.41
N ARG A 181 29.40 18.11 12.99
CA ARG A 181 30.65 17.88 12.24
C ARG A 181 30.76 16.48 11.66
N ASP A 182 30.38 15.43 12.41
CA ASP A 182 30.41 14.05 11.88
C ASP A 182 29.43 13.87 10.72
N LEU A 183 28.19 14.34 10.91
CA LEU A 183 27.14 14.28 9.89
C LEU A 183 27.56 15.00 8.61
N ALA A 184 28.20 16.16 8.72
CA ALA A 184 28.67 16.95 7.57
C ALA A 184 29.80 16.30 6.75
N HIS A 185 30.33 15.14 7.15
CA HIS A 185 31.27 14.38 6.30
C HIS A 185 30.63 13.84 5.02
N VAL A 186 29.30 13.87 4.90
CA VAL A 186 28.58 13.57 3.66
C VAL A 186 28.64 14.71 2.65
N ALA A 187 29.29 15.83 2.98
CA ALA A 187 29.48 16.93 2.06
C ALA A 187 30.19 16.45 0.78
N PRO A 188 29.63 16.74 -0.41
CA PRO A 188 30.27 16.42 -1.68
C PRO A 188 31.59 17.18 -1.85
N ALA A 189 32.55 16.61 -2.59
CA ALA A 189 33.86 17.23 -2.78
C ALA A 189 33.79 18.56 -3.54
N ASP A 190 32.92 18.65 -4.55
CA ASP A 190 32.75 19.81 -5.44
C ASP A 190 31.30 20.34 -5.45
N GLY A 191 30.48 19.93 -4.48
CA GLY A 191 29.05 20.26 -4.41
C GLY A 191 28.67 21.06 -3.16
N ARG A 192 27.37 21.15 -2.90
CA ARG A 192 26.81 21.90 -1.77
C ARG A 192 26.19 20.98 -0.74
N LEU A 193 26.29 21.38 0.52
CA LEU A 193 25.58 20.76 1.62
C LEU A 193 24.38 21.64 2.03
N VAL A 194 23.17 21.08 1.96
CA VAL A 194 21.94 21.76 2.39
C VAL A 194 21.65 21.45 3.85
N THR A 195 21.25 22.44 4.65
CA THR A 195 20.88 22.17 6.05
C THR A 195 19.80 23.11 6.59
N ALA A 196 18.93 22.57 7.43
CA ALA A 196 18.00 23.33 8.27
C ALA A 196 18.52 23.46 9.72
N ALA A 197 19.72 22.96 10.02
CA ALA A 197 20.32 23.06 11.34
C ALA A 197 20.73 24.52 11.66
N ASP A 198 20.71 24.83 12.95
CA ASP A 198 21.06 26.13 13.50
C ASP A 198 22.03 26.02 14.69
N GLY A 199 22.38 27.15 15.30
CA GLY A 199 23.22 27.19 16.51
C GLY A 199 24.53 26.41 16.41
N ASP A 200 24.83 25.63 17.44
CA ASP A 200 26.05 24.83 17.56
C ASP A 200 26.14 23.72 16.48
N ALA A 201 24.99 23.19 16.05
CA ALA A 201 24.94 22.19 14.99
C ALA A 201 25.46 22.77 13.67
N LEU A 202 24.95 23.96 13.30
CA LEU A 202 25.41 24.68 12.12
C LEU A 202 26.90 25.00 12.20
N ALA A 203 27.39 25.47 13.35
CA ALA A 203 28.81 25.76 13.54
C ALA A 203 29.69 24.51 13.30
N GLY A 204 29.23 23.33 13.74
CA GLY A 204 29.87 22.05 13.46
C GLY A 204 29.87 21.68 11.97
N ILE A 205 28.76 21.94 11.28
CA ILE A 205 28.60 21.68 9.84
C ILE A 205 29.49 22.62 9.00
N GLU A 206 29.45 23.93 9.26
CA GLU A 206 30.28 24.94 8.58
C GLU A 206 31.78 24.76 8.82
N ALA A 207 32.16 24.09 9.93
CA ALA A 207 33.55 23.73 10.19
C ALA A 207 34.04 22.55 9.33
N GLN A 208 33.14 21.79 8.72
CA GLN A 208 33.44 20.58 7.95
C GLN A 208 33.16 20.74 6.44
N ALA A 209 32.12 21.47 6.08
CA ALA A 209 31.68 21.66 4.70
C ALA A 209 31.98 23.09 4.22
N ASP A 210 32.60 23.21 3.04
CA ASP A 210 33.02 24.51 2.49
C ASP A 210 31.85 25.34 1.92
N GLU A 211 30.88 24.69 1.26
CA GLU A 211 29.67 25.34 0.72
C GLU A 211 28.39 24.84 1.42
N VAL A 212 27.88 25.63 2.36
CA VAL A 212 26.64 25.33 3.11
C VAL A 212 25.49 26.22 2.63
N VAL A 213 24.37 25.61 2.24
CA VAL A 213 23.13 26.29 1.87
C VAL A 213 22.09 26.10 2.96
N ARG A 214 21.64 27.19 3.57
CA ARG A 214 20.73 27.16 4.71
C ARG A 214 19.26 27.20 4.30
N VAL A 215 18.44 26.42 5.01
CA VAL A 215 16.97 26.45 5.01
C VAL A 215 16.51 27.02 6.36
N GLY A 216 15.44 27.80 6.35
CA GLY A 216 14.92 28.47 7.55
C GLY A 216 15.18 29.97 7.55
N ASP A 217 14.98 30.60 8.71
CA ASP A 217 15.06 32.05 8.87
C ASP A 217 16.42 32.62 8.42
N GLY A 218 16.38 33.51 7.43
CA GLY A 218 17.59 34.13 6.86
C GLY A 218 18.45 33.19 5.99
N GLY A 219 17.93 32.01 5.64
CA GLY A 219 18.55 31.07 4.71
C GLY A 219 18.31 31.40 3.23
N ALA A 220 18.79 30.53 2.34
CA ALA A 220 18.51 30.60 0.91
C ALA A 220 17.04 30.28 0.57
N VAL A 221 16.37 29.53 1.45
CA VAL A 221 14.93 29.28 1.40
C VAL A 221 14.34 29.55 2.78
N GLU A 222 13.42 30.51 2.84
CA GLU A 222 12.59 30.74 4.01
C GLU A 222 11.45 29.74 4.03
N VAL A 223 11.18 29.16 5.20
CA VAL A 223 10.11 28.18 5.38
C VAL A 223 9.15 28.64 6.48
N SER A 224 7.87 28.32 6.32
CA SER A 224 6.90 28.50 7.40
C SER A 224 5.84 27.42 7.38
N TYR A 225 5.35 27.07 8.57
CA TYR A 225 4.25 26.15 8.77
C TYR A 225 2.96 26.92 9.06
N GLY A 226 1.92 26.66 8.27
CA GLY A 226 0.62 27.31 8.35
C GLY A 226 -0.40 26.60 9.24
N GLY A 227 0.02 25.59 10.02
CA GLY A 227 -0.88 24.68 10.74
C GLY A 227 -1.42 23.57 9.83
N ARG A 228 -2.36 22.78 10.36
CA ARG A 228 -3.03 21.70 9.62
C ARG A 228 -4.42 22.06 9.09
N THR A 229 -4.86 21.33 8.08
CA THR A 229 -6.25 21.23 7.63
C THR A 229 -6.59 19.74 7.52
N GLY A 230 -7.48 19.25 8.40
CA GLY A 230 -7.68 17.81 8.55
C GLY A 230 -6.38 17.13 8.96
N ILE A 231 -5.89 16.21 8.12
CA ILE A 231 -4.65 15.46 8.34
C ILE A 231 -3.47 15.97 7.50
N GLU A 232 -3.63 17.07 6.75
CA GLU A 232 -2.54 17.66 5.96
C GLU A 232 -1.96 18.90 6.65
N GLY A 233 -0.64 19.01 6.68
CA GLY A 233 0.08 20.19 7.16
C GLY A 233 0.32 21.19 6.04
N ARG A 234 0.11 22.49 6.25
CA ARG A 234 0.35 23.51 5.22
C ARG A 234 1.76 24.07 5.33
N VAL A 235 2.55 23.98 4.26
CA VAL A 235 3.90 24.56 4.20
C VAL A 235 3.99 25.69 3.20
N ARG A 236 4.83 26.69 3.48
CA ARG A 236 5.23 27.73 2.53
C ARG A 236 6.74 27.78 2.45
N LEU A 237 7.26 27.73 1.24
CA LEU A 237 8.69 27.79 0.94
C LEU A 237 8.92 28.98 0.00
N SER A 238 9.87 29.86 0.33
CA SER A 238 10.20 31.03 -0.50
C SER A 238 11.69 31.07 -0.78
N GLY A 239 12.05 30.88 -2.05
CA GLY A 239 13.40 31.08 -2.56
C GLY A 239 13.58 32.49 -3.17
N SER A 240 14.70 32.71 -3.87
CA SER A 240 15.03 34.01 -4.48
C SER A 240 14.02 34.50 -5.52
N ASP A 241 13.47 33.59 -6.29
CA ASP A 241 12.71 33.84 -7.52
C ASP A 241 11.53 32.86 -7.69
N TRP A 242 11.29 32.01 -6.69
CA TRP A 242 10.21 31.03 -6.67
C TRP A 242 9.57 30.94 -5.29
N ARG A 243 8.31 30.53 -5.28
CA ARG A 243 7.54 30.28 -4.06
C ARG A 243 6.68 29.04 -4.27
N VAL A 244 6.56 28.25 -3.21
CA VAL A 244 5.73 27.04 -3.13
C VAL A 244 4.81 27.21 -1.91
N GLU A 245 3.50 26.99 -2.08
CA GLU A 245 2.55 26.95 -0.97
C GLU A 245 1.59 25.78 -1.16
N THR A 246 1.87 24.68 -0.47
CA THR A 246 1.14 23.41 -0.66
C THR A 246 0.87 22.73 0.69
N PRO A 247 -0.26 22.03 0.84
CA PRO A 247 -0.40 21.04 1.89
C PRO A 247 0.55 19.85 1.65
N ILE A 248 0.97 19.21 2.74
CA ILE A 248 1.77 17.98 2.75
C ILE A 248 1.11 16.93 3.65
N PRO A 249 1.23 15.64 3.33
CA PRO A 249 0.60 14.57 4.11
C PRO A 249 1.34 14.28 5.43
N LEU A 250 2.46 14.97 5.69
CA LEU A 250 3.25 14.87 6.91
C LEU A 250 2.99 16.11 7.77
N VAL A 251 2.35 15.91 8.92
CA VAL A 251 1.93 16.98 9.84
C VAL A 251 3.04 17.39 10.81
N GLY A 252 2.97 18.63 11.31
CA GLY A 252 3.91 19.18 12.29
C GLY A 252 4.91 20.17 11.70
N ALA A 253 5.24 21.21 12.46
CA ALA A 253 6.05 22.34 12.00
C ALA A 253 7.44 21.96 11.44
N HIS A 254 8.09 20.96 12.04
CA HIS A 254 9.39 20.45 11.59
C HIS A 254 9.38 19.87 10.17
N GLN A 255 8.20 19.52 9.63
CA GLN A 255 8.08 19.06 8.25
C GLN A 255 8.22 20.21 7.24
N ALA A 256 8.03 21.47 7.65
CA ALA A 256 8.34 22.62 6.80
C ALA A 256 9.84 22.72 6.50
N ASP A 257 10.69 22.46 7.50
CA ASP A 257 12.15 22.39 7.33
C ASP A 257 12.54 21.24 6.40
N ASN A 258 12.00 20.04 6.64
CA ASN A 258 12.24 18.86 5.79
C ASN A 258 11.82 19.12 4.33
N ALA A 259 10.67 19.76 4.11
CA ALA A 259 10.18 20.12 2.78
C ALA A 259 11.07 21.18 2.10
N GLY A 260 11.58 22.15 2.86
CA GLY A 260 12.54 23.14 2.38
C GLY A 260 13.86 22.50 1.94
N VAL A 261 14.41 21.58 2.75
CA VAL A 261 15.62 20.81 2.40
C VAL A 261 15.36 19.96 1.16
N ALA A 262 14.28 19.18 1.13
CA ALA A 262 13.93 18.32 -0.01
C ALA A 262 13.76 19.11 -1.31
N THR A 263 13.10 20.27 -1.25
CA THR A 263 12.90 21.13 -2.42
C THR A 263 14.23 21.69 -2.94
N LEU A 264 15.16 22.06 -2.06
CA LEU A 264 16.49 22.51 -2.49
C LEU A 264 17.32 21.38 -3.10
N LEU A 265 17.27 20.17 -2.51
CA LEU A 265 17.92 19.00 -3.08
C LEU A 265 17.39 18.73 -4.49
N ALA A 266 16.06 18.66 -4.65
CA ALA A 266 15.42 18.43 -5.93
C ALA A 266 15.80 19.50 -6.97
N ARG A 267 15.74 20.80 -6.60
CA ARG A 267 16.14 21.90 -7.50
C ARG A 267 17.59 21.82 -7.95
N GLN A 268 18.52 21.44 -7.06
CA GLN A 268 19.94 21.31 -7.41
C GLN A 268 20.18 20.13 -8.35
N VAL A 269 19.52 19.00 -8.10
CA VAL A 269 19.56 17.82 -8.98
C VAL A 269 18.97 18.13 -10.36
N SER A 270 17.75 18.69 -10.41
CA SER A 270 17.10 19.07 -11.67
C SER A 270 17.94 20.07 -12.47
N SER A 271 18.57 21.05 -11.79
CA SER A 271 19.49 21.98 -12.46
C SER A 271 20.76 21.30 -13.00
N ALA A 272 21.27 20.26 -12.33
CA ALA A 272 22.47 19.55 -12.77
C ALA A 272 22.18 18.60 -13.95
N LEU A 273 20.95 18.07 -14.02
CA LEU A 273 20.49 17.15 -15.06
C LEU A 273 19.74 17.86 -16.20
N ASP A 274 19.63 19.20 -16.17
CA ASP A 274 18.92 20.01 -17.16
C ASP A 274 17.43 19.63 -17.31
N VAL A 275 16.78 19.35 -16.17
CA VAL A 275 15.36 19.02 -16.05
C VAL A 275 14.59 20.22 -15.52
N ASP A 276 13.49 20.58 -16.18
CA ASP A 276 12.60 21.65 -15.71
C ASP A 276 11.87 21.22 -14.43
N LEU A 277 11.92 22.05 -13.40
CA LEU A 277 11.23 21.82 -12.14
C LEU A 277 10.29 23.00 -11.81
N PRO A 278 9.11 23.05 -12.45
CA PRO A 278 8.13 24.10 -12.21
C PRO A 278 7.54 23.98 -10.80
N THR A 279 7.00 25.09 -10.29
CA THR A 279 6.42 25.14 -8.93
C THR A 279 5.35 24.06 -8.72
N ASP A 280 4.44 23.88 -9.66
CA ASP A 280 3.32 22.92 -9.54
C ASP A 280 3.81 21.47 -9.41
N THR A 281 4.94 21.12 -10.06
CA THR A 281 5.60 19.80 -9.91
C THR A 281 6.14 19.61 -8.51
N VAL A 282 6.78 20.64 -7.93
CA VAL A 282 7.24 20.60 -6.54
C VAL A 282 6.05 20.46 -5.59
N GLU A 283 4.97 21.22 -5.83
CA GLU A 283 3.77 21.19 -5.00
C GLU A 283 3.11 19.82 -4.99
N ARG A 284 2.94 19.19 -6.17
CA ARG A 284 2.42 17.83 -6.30
C ARG A 284 3.36 16.79 -5.67
N GLY A 285 4.65 16.87 -5.97
CA GLY A 285 5.65 15.96 -5.42
C GLY A 285 5.67 15.95 -3.89
N LEU A 286 5.63 17.12 -3.25
CA LEU A 286 5.56 17.25 -1.79
C LEU A 286 4.24 16.71 -1.22
N ARG A 287 3.11 16.95 -1.89
CA ARG A 287 1.78 16.52 -1.42
C ARG A 287 1.53 15.01 -1.57
N THR A 288 2.25 14.34 -2.47
CA THR A 288 2.20 12.88 -2.67
C THR A 288 3.21 12.12 -1.80
N ALA A 289 4.07 12.82 -1.04
CA ALA A 289 5.15 12.24 -0.25
C ALA A 289 4.68 11.59 1.08
N HIS A 290 3.84 10.56 1.00
CA HIS A 290 3.42 9.78 2.17
C HIS A 290 4.58 8.97 2.76
N TRP A 291 4.72 8.98 4.09
CA TRP A 291 5.76 8.25 4.81
C TRP A 291 5.22 7.59 6.09
N PRO A 292 5.06 6.25 6.11
CA PRO A 292 4.53 5.52 7.25
C PRO A 292 5.30 5.73 8.56
N GLY A 293 4.58 5.75 9.69
CA GLY A 293 5.13 5.91 11.02
C GLY A 293 5.73 7.29 11.33
N ARG A 294 5.27 8.35 10.65
CA ARG A 294 5.57 9.76 10.97
C ARG A 294 4.27 10.52 11.13
N PHE A 295 3.83 10.67 12.37
CA PHE A 295 2.51 11.17 12.74
C PHE A 295 1.41 10.58 11.83
N GLU A 296 1.40 9.26 11.70
CA GLU A 296 0.52 8.54 10.78
C GLU A 296 -0.84 8.33 11.46
N VAL A 297 -1.84 9.10 11.03
CA VAL A 297 -3.23 8.93 11.49
C VAL A 297 -3.83 7.69 10.84
N MET A 298 -4.37 6.78 11.66
CA MET A 298 -4.92 5.49 11.23
C MET A 298 -6.44 5.42 11.39
N GLU A 299 -6.99 6.04 12.43
CA GLU A 299 -8.43 6.18 12.67
C GLU A 299 -8.71 7.62 13.11
N ARG A 300 -9.93 8.13 12.82
CA ARG A 300 -10.37 9.47 13.22
C ARG A 300 -11.23 9.45 14.49
N GLU A 301 -11.93 8.35 14.74
CA GLU A 301 -12.87 8.19 15.85
C GLU A 301 -12.76 6.76 16.44
N PRO A 302 -11.94 6.52 17.48
CA PRO A 302 -11.03 7.47 18.14
C PRO A 302 -9.89 7.93 17.23
N LEU A 303 -9.27 9.06 17.56
CA LEU A 303 -8.07 9.52 16.88
C LEU A 303 -6.90 8.57 17.18
N ALA A 304 -6.61 7.63 16.28
CA ALA A 304 -5.49 6.70 16.43
C ALA A 304 -4.26 7.17 15.63
N VAL A 305 -3.13 7.42 16.30
CA VAL A 305 -1.91 7.98 15.72
C VAL A 305 -0.71 7.06 15.97
N LEU A 306 0.08 6.80 14.94
CA LEU A 306 1.35 6.07 15.03
C LEU A 306 2.53 7.00 14.75
N ASP A 307 3.50 7.08 15.67
CA ASP A 307 4.71 7.89 15.46
C ASP A 307 6.00 7.23 15.96
N GLY A 308 7.04 7.30 15.14
CA GLY A 308 8.35 6.71 15.41
C GLY A 308 9.25 7.48 16.37
N ALA A 309 8.75 8.48 17.10
CA ALA A 309 9.51 9.23 18.10
C ALA A 309 10.17 8.28 19.12
N HIS A 310 11.49 8.41 19.25
CA HIS A 310 12.34 7.48 20.00
C HIS A 310 13.51 8.18 20.72
N ASN A 311 13.41 9.51 20.88
CA ASN A 311 14.34 10.35 21.62
C ASN A 311 13.59 11.58 22.17
N PRO A 312 14.11 12.26 23.21
CA PRO A 312 13.41 13.36 23.88
C PRO A 312 12.92 14.46 22.91
N GLY A 313 13.79 14.96 22.05
CA GLY A 313 13.42 16.02 21.09
C GLY A 313 12.39 15.57 20.04
N ALA A 314 12.34 14.28 19.69
CA ALA A 314 11.29 13.76 18.83
C ALA A 314 9.94 13.67 19.57
N CYS A 315 9.95 13.28 20.85
CA CYS A 315 8.76 13.26 21.70
C CYS A 315 8.19 14.67 21.91
N GLU A 316 9.02 15.69 22.13
CA GLU A 316 8.58 17.10 22.23
C GLU A 316 7.90 17.60 20.95
N ARG A 317 8.45 17.24 19.77
CA ARG A 317 7.85 17.57 18.47
C ARG A 317 6.54 16.81 18.24
N LEU A 318 6.47 15.55 18.65
CA LEU A 318 5.25 14.75 18.62
C LEU A 318 4.17 15.40 19.50
N ALA A 319 4.50 15.79 20.73
CA ALA A 319 3.60 16.49 21.64
C ALA A 319 3.06 17.79 21.02
N SER A 320 3.96 18.59 20.42
CA SER A 320 3.58 19.84 19.76
C SER A 320 2.65 19.63 18.57
N THR A 321 2.87 18.55 17.81
CA THR A 321 2.02 18.19 16.66
C THR A 321 0.67 17.65 17.11
N LEU A 322 0.65 16.83 18.17
CA LEU A 322 -0.59 16.28 18.73
C LEU A 322 -1.47 17.39 19.33
N ALA A 323 -0.88 18.44 19.89
CA ALA A 323 -1.60 19.60 20.41
C ALA A 323 -2.38 20.39 19.34
N GLU A 324 -2.15 20.12 18.04
CA GLU A 324 -2.97 20.68 16.97
C GLU A 324 -4.31 19.93 16.80
N PHE A 325 -4.49 18.77 17.42
CA PHE A 325 -5.68 17.94 17.35
C PHE A 325 -6.57 18.12 18.59
N ASP A 326 -7.88 18.13 18.36
CA ASP A 326 -8.89 18.14 19.42
C ASP A 326 -9.20 16.69 19.82
N TYR A 327 -9.11 16.38 21.10
CA TYR A 327 -9.51 15.10 21.71
C TYR A 327 -9.80 15.33 23.20
N ASP A 328 -10.59 14.44 23.80
CA ASP A 328 -10.95 14.50 25.23
C ASP A 328 -9.87 13.85 26.11
N ASP A 329 -9.71 12.52 26.04
CA ASP A 329 -8.70 11.77 26.81
C ASP A 329 -7.56 11.23 25.90
N LEU A 330 -6.34 11.16 26.43
CA LEU A 330 -5.18 10.57 25.75
C LEU A 330 -4.80 9.20 26.32
N HIS A 331 -4.89 8.16 25.49
CA HIS A 331 -4.43 6.81 25.79
C HIS A 331 -3.11 6.51 25.05
N LEU A 332 -2.02 6.34 25.81
CA LEU A 332 -0.69 6.12 25.27
C LEU A 332 -0.33 4.63 25.26
N VAL A 333 0.15 4.13 24.13
CA VAL A 333 0.84 2.85 23.98
C VAL A 333 2.32 3.12 23.74
N PHE A 334 3.18 2.66 24.64
CA PHE A 334 4.59 2.99 24.61
C PHE A 334 5.49 1.75 24.67
N GLY A 335 6.34 1.61 23.65
CA GLY A 335 7.41 0.62 23.61
C GLY A 335 8.69 1.23 23.05
N ALA A 336 9.81 1.04 23.73
CA ALA A 336 11.08 1.67 23.38
C ALA A 336 12.26 0.68 23.38
N LEU A 337 13.39 1.11 22.82
CA LEU A 337 14.64 0.34 22.84
C LEU A 337 15.44 0.64 24.10
N ALA A 338 16.20 -0.33 24.60
CA ALA A 338 16.92 -0.24 25.88
C ALA A 338 18.05 0.81 25.89
N ASP A 339 18.56 1.21 24.73
CA ASP A 339 19.65 2.19 24.58
C ASP A 339 19.17 3.66 24.55
N LYS A 340 17.88 3.92 24.79
CA LYS A 340 17.28 5.25 24.67
C LYS A 340 17.08 5.93 26.03
N ASP A 341 17.01 7.26 26.01
CA ASP A 341 16.72 8.08 27.19
C ASP A 341 15.22 8.06 27.48
N HIS A 342 14.76 7.01 28.19
CA HIS A 342 13.35 6.82 28.48
C HIS A 342 12.77 7.98 29.33
N GLY A 343 13.52 8.46 30.32
CA GLY A 343 13.08 9.55 31.19
C GLY A 343 12.81 10.83 30.39
N GLY A 344 13.81 11.27 29.60
CA GLY A 344 13.64 12.45 28.75
C GLY A 344 12.57 12.27 27.67
N MET A 345 12.36 11.05 27.16
CA MET A 345 11.26 10.77 26.23
C MET A 345 9.89 10.96 26.89
N VAL A 346 9.69 10.42 28.10
CA VAL A 346 8.44 10.58 28.85
C VAL A 346 8.20 12.04 29.21
N GLU A 347 9.23 12.78 29.62
CA GLU A 347 9.13 14.23 29.89
C GLU A 347 8.74 15.04 28.65
N GLY A 348 9.19 14.63 27.46
CA GLY A 348 8.87 15.28 26.20
C GLY A 348 7.47 14.97 25.67
N LEU A 349 6.79 13.93 26.17
CA LEU A 349 5.44 13.55 25.74
C LEU A 349 4.36 14.38 26.46
N PRO A 350 3.16 14.54 25.85
CA PRO A 350 2.02 15.08 26.57
C PRO A 350 1.64 14.14 27.72
N THR A 351 1.11 14.69 28.82
CA THR A 351 0.66 13.88 29.95
C THR A 351 -0.57 13.06 29.54
N PRO A 352 -0.49 11.72 29.51
CA PRO A 352 -1.60 10.87 29.09
C PRO A 352 -2.58 10.61 30.24
N ASP A 353 -3.84 10.30 29.92
CA ASP A 353 -4.86 9.86 30.89
C ASP A 353 -4.73 8.37 31.23
N SER A 354 -4.14 7.59 30.33
CA SER A 354 -3.74 6.20 30.62
C SER A 354 -2.54 5.78 29.80
N VAL A 355 -1.70 4.89 30.36
CA VAL A 355 -0.53 4.34 29.67
C VAL A 355 -0.58 2.82 29.65
N VAL A 356 -0.26 2.24 28.50
CA VAL A 356 0.05 0.82 28.35
C VAL A 356 1.49 0.67 27.86
N ALA A 357 2.38 0.23 28.74
CA ALA A 357 3.77 -0.08 28.40
C ALA A 357 3.87 -1.49 27.83
N CYS A 358 4.56 -1.63 26.69
CA CYS A 358 4.68 -2.88 25.97
C CYS A 358 6.10 -3.11 25.45
N ARG A 359 6.38 -4.34 25.05
CA ARG A 359 7.68 -4.73 24.50
C ARG A 359 7.54 -5.11 23.02
N PRO A 360 8.13 -4.35 22.08
CA PRO A 360 8.21 -4.80 20.69
C PRO A 360 9.10 -6.05 20.56
N ASP A 361 8.79 -6.91 19.60
CA ASP A 361 9.47 -8.18 19.30
C ASP A 361 10.82 -7.95 18.60
N VAL A 362 11.75 -7.39 19.37
CA VAL A 362 13.15 -7.21 18.98
C VAL A 362 14.05 -7.37 20.20
N ASP A 363 15.20 -8.05 20.02
CA ASP A 363 16.14 -8.36 21.11
C ASP A 363 16.61 -7.14 21.93
N ARG A 364 16.61 -5.96 21.30
CA ARG A 364 17.04 -4.69 21.89
C ARG A 364 15.92 -3.87 22.53
N ALA A 365 14.69 -4.39 22.54
CA ALA A 365 13.56 -3.75 23.22
C ALA A 365 13.79 -3.74 24.73
N GLU A 366 13.36 -2.67 25.39
CA GLU A 366 13.36 -2.59 26.85
C GLU A 366 12.23 -3.47 27.44
N ASP A 367 12.41 -3.87 28.69
CA ASP A 367 11.38 -4.55 29.47
C ASP A 367 10.21 -3.62 29.78
N ASN A 368 8.98 -4.10 29.57
CA ASN A 368 7.77 -3.32 29.78
C ASN A 368 7.58 -2.85 31.23
N ALA A 369 8.07 -3.61 32.22
CA ALA A 369 8.01 -3.20 33.63
C ALA A 369 9.03 -2.08 33.95
N VAL A 370 10.16 -2.05 33.25
CA VAL A 370 11.13 -0.94 33.35
C VAL A 370 10.49 0.33 32.80
N LEU A 371 9.88 0.26 31.60
CA LEU A 371 9.19 1.39 31.00
C LEU A 371 8.04 1.90 31.89
N ALA A 372 7.23 1.00 32.45
CA ALA A 372 6.18 1.35 33.40
C ALA A 372 6.73 2.10 34.62
N GLY A 373 7.82 1.60 35.24
CA GLY A 373 8.46 2.27 36.37
C GLY A 373 8.97 3.67 36.03
N VAL A 374 9.50 3.89 34.82
CA VAL A 374 9.92 5.21 34.35
C VAL A 374 8.73 6.17 34.26
N PHE A 375 7.60 5.72 33.70
CA PHE A 375 6.39 6.54 33.63
C PHE A 375 5.83 6.85 35.02
N GLU A 376 5.75 5.87 35.91
CA GLU A 376 5.30 6.05 37.29
C GLU A 376 6.18 7.07 38.04
N ASP A 377 7.50 6.98 37.88
CA ASP A 377 8.45 7.88 38.52
C ASP A 377 8.37 9.32 37.99
N VAL A 378 8.22 9.50 36.67
CA VAL A 378 8.23 10.81 36.00
C VAL A 378 6.85 11.49 36.08
N THR A 379 5.77 10.75 35.88
CA THR A 379 4.40 11.30 35.72
C THR A 379 3.50 11.06 36.93
N GLY A 380 3.79 10.04 37.75
CA GLY A 380 2.91 9.61 38.84
C GLY A 380 1.64 8.86 38.40
N ILE A 381 1.55 8.48 37.12
CA ILE A 381 0.42 7.73 36.55
C ILE A 381 0.67 6.23 36.74
N ASP A 382 -0.35 5.49 37.20
CA ASP A 382 -0.31 4.02 37.24
C ASP A 382 -0.29 3.46 35.81
N VAL A 383 0.66 2.58 35.49
CA VAL A 383 0.85 2.06 34.13
C VAL A 383 0.43 0.60 33.99
N GLU A 384 -0.36 0.29 32.97
CA GLU A 384 -0.66 -1.09 32.59
C GLU A 384 0.51 -1.66 31.76
N THR A 385 0.84 -2.93 31.96
CA THR A 385 1.90 -3.61 31.18
C THR A 385 1.34 -4.77 30.39
N THR A 386 1.69 -4.86 29.11
CA THR A 386 1.42 -6.03 28.25
C THR A 386 2.72 -6.58 27.68
N SER A 387 2.75 -7.86 27.34
CA SER A 387 3.95 -8.52 26.80
C SER A 387 4.30 -8.10 25.38
N ASP A 388 3.32 -7.59 24.63
CA ASP A 388 3.41 -7.30 23.21
C ASP A 388 2.60 -6.06 22.85
N VAL A 389 2.90 -5.50 21.69
CA VAL A 389 2.31 -4.26 21.18
C VAL A 389 0.87 -4.44 20.73
N THR A 390 0.50 -5.64 20.26
CA THR A 390 -0.83 -5.90 19.70
C THR A 390 -1.90 -5.83 20.78
N ASP A 391 -1.67 -6.52 21.90
CA ASP A 391 -2.55 -6.46 23.06
C ASP A 391 -2.56 -5.07 23.69
N ALA A 392 -1.42 -4.37 23.70
CA ALA A 392 -1.33 -3.01 24.21
C ALA A 392 -2.26 -2.05 23.46
N LEU A 393 -2.19 -2.09 22.13
CA LEU A 393 -3.03 -1.30 21.24
C LEU A 393 -4.50 -1.69 21.36
N ALA A 394 -4.81 -2.99 21.39
CA ALA A 394 -6.18 -3.47 21.57
C ALA A 394 -6.79 -2.96 22.88
N ASN A 395 -6.03 -2.98 23.97
CA ASN A 395 -6.47 -2.48 25.28
C ASN A 395 -6.69 -0.96 25.27
N ALA A 396 -5.80 -0.20 24.63
CA ALA A 396 -5.96 1.25 24.51
C ALA A 396 -7.20 1.62 23.66
N LEU A 397 -7.39 0.98 22.51
CA LEU A 397 -8.56 1.20 21.65
C LEU A 397 -9.87 0.77 22.31
N ALA A 398 -9.87 -0.33 23.06
CA ALA A 398 -11.06 -0.79 23.79
C ALA A 398 -11.47 0.16 24.93
N ARG A 399 -10.55 1.01 25.40
CA ARG A 399 -10.80 2.02 26.44
C ARG A 399 -11.29 3.34 25.87
N ALA A 400 -10.82 3.69 24.68
CA ALA A 400 -11.09 4.96 24.01
C ALA A 400 -12.57 5.09 23.57
N ASN A 401 -13.16 6.25 23.85
CA ASN A 401 -14.39 6.72 23.23
C ASN A 401 -14.09 7.36 21.86
N PRO A 402 -15.11 7.59 21.01
CA PRO A 402 -14.90 8.21 19.69
C PRO A 402 -14.18 9.56 19.70
N ASP A 403 -14.33 10.35 20.76
CA ASP A 403 -13.71 11.68 20.90
C ASP A 403 -12.30 11.63 21.56
N ASP A 404 -11.80 10.44 21.91
CA ASP A 404 -10.50 10.25 22.56
C ASP A 404 -9.36 10.06 21.55
N CYS A 405 -8.11 10.15 22.03
CA CYS A 405 -6.92 9.88 21.24
C CYS A 405 -6.18 8.62 21.73
N VAL A 406 -5.79 7.75 20.80
CA VAL A 406 -4.86 6.65 21.03
C VAL A 406 -3.54 6.92 20.32
N LEU A 407 -2.47 7.16 21.08
CA LEU A 407 -1.13 7.42 20.54
C LEU A 407 -0.23 6.20 20.73
N VAL A 408 0.41 5.72 19.66
CA VAL A 408 1.44 4.68 19.70
C VAL A 408 2.80 5.29 19.37
N CYS A 409 3.76 5.22 20.30
CA CYS A 409 5.11 5.72 20.06
C CYS A 409 6.21 5.00 20.86
N GLY A 410 7.43 5.54 20.81
CA GLY A 410 8.60 5.07 21.56
C GLY A 410 9.64 4.38 20.68
N SER A 411 9.22 3.75 19.58
CA SER A 411 10.13 3.23 18.56
C SER A 411 9.40 2.90 17.25
N LEU A 412 10.15 2.88 16.14
CA LEU A 412 9.63 2.38 14.87
C LEU A 412 9.27 0.89 14.88
N TYR A 413 9.82 0.11 15.82
CA TYR A 413 9.45 -1.30 15.99
C TYR A 413 8.06 -1.44 16.63
N THR A 414 7.76 -0.60 17.60
CA THR A 414 6.42 -0.50 18.21
C THR A 414 5.39 -0.08 17.15
N VAL A 415 5.72 0.97 16.39
CA VAL A 415 4.86 1.43 15.27
C VAL A 415 4.65 0.32 14.25
N ARG A 416 5.71 -0.40 13.86
CA ARG A 416 5.60 -1.53 12.92
C ARG A 416 4.55 -2.53 13.37
N GLU A 417 4.65 -3.03 14.61
CA GLU A 417 3.74 -4.06 15.13
C GLU A 417 2.31 -3.53 15.25
N ALA A 418 2.14 -2.32 15.77
CA ALA A 418 0.83 -1.67 15.86
C ALA A 418 0.18 -1.47 14.49
N ARG A 419 0.95 -1.02 13.49
CA ARG A 419 0.46 -0.75 12.13
C ARG A 419 -0.13 -1.99 11.48
N THR A 420 0.31 -3.19 11.85
CA THR A 420 -0.23 -4.46 11.31
C THR A 420 -1.74 -4.60 11.53
N ARG A 421 -2.33 -3.98 12.55
CA ARG A 421 -3.79 -3.95 12.74
C ARG A 421 -4.53 -3.45 11.49
N TRP A 422 -3.98 -2.44 10.82
CA TRP A 422 -4.59 -1.82 9.64
C TRP A 422 -3.93 -2.27 8.34
N SER A 423 -2.63 -2.57 8.33
CA SER A 423 -1.92 -2.93 7.09
C SER A 423 -1.92 -4.41 6.78
N ARG A 424 -2.26 -5.29 7.73
CA ARG A 424 -2.30 -6.74 7.51
C ARG A 424 -3.41 -7.10 6.53
N LEU A 425 -3.04 -7.85 5.51
CA LEU A 425 -3.96 -8.48 4.58
C LEU A 425 -4.15 -9.94 5.01
N ASP A 426 -5.36 -10.25 5.48
CA ASP A 426 -5.79 -11.64 5.59
C ASP A 426 -6.42 -12.02 4.25
N VAL A 427 -5.59 -12.53 3.33
CA VAL A 427 -6.03 -12.95 1.99
C VAL A 427 -6.69 -14.32 2.09
N PRO A 428 -8.03 -14.44 1.92
CA PRO A 428 -8.65 -15.75 1.81
C PRO A 428 -8.12 -16.44 0.55
N LYS A 429 -7.56 -17.64 0.72
CA LYS A 429 -7.14 -18.49 -0.40
C LYS A 429 -8.13 -19.62 -0.52
N ASP A 430 -8.81 -19.69 -1.66
CA ASP A 430 -9.53 -20.90 -2.03
C ASP A 430 -8.56 -21.94 -2.57
N VAL A 431 -8.56 -23.09 -1.91
CA VAL A 431 -7.68 -24.21 -2.23
C VAL A 431 -8.57 -25.37 -2.63
N ASP A 432 -8.91 -25.42 -3.92
CA ASP A 432 -9.86 -26.39 -4.45
C ASP A 432 -9.22 -27.75 -4.72
N ASP A 433 -7.92 -27.74 -5.05
CA ASP A 433 -7.12 -28.94 -5.23
C ASP A 433 -5.69 -28.88 -4.65
N VAL A 434 -4.92 -29.94 -4.89
CA VAL A 434 -3.55 -30.11 -4.35
C VAL A 434 -2.52 -29.27 -5.12
N ALA A 435 -2.80 -28.90 -6.37
CA ALA A 435 -1.99 -27.96 -7.13
C ALA A 435 -2.19 -26.55 -6.57
N ASP A 436 -3.43 -26.12 -6.33
CA ASP A 436 -3.74 -24.85 -5.67
C ASP A 436 -3.09 -24.79 -4.28
N ALA A 437 -3.16 -25.90 -3.52
CA ALA A 437 -2.54 -25.99 -2.21
C ALA A 437 -1.02 -25.87 -2.27
N ARG A 438 -0.40 -26.46 -3.29
CA ARG A 438 1.06 -26.36 -3.49
C ARG A 438 1.47 -24.95 -3.88
N GLN A 439 0.68 -24.30 -4.73
CA GLN A 439 0.92 -22.94 -5.16
C GLN A 439 0.79 -21.99 -3.97
N ALA A 440 -0.33 -22.01 -3.24
CA ALA A 440 -0.53 -21.18 -2.05
C ALA A 440 0.57 -21.39 -0.98
N LEU A 441 0.98 -22.64 -0.73
CA LEU A 441 2.07 -22.94 0.22
C LEU A 441 3.44 -22.42 -0.26
N ARG A 442 3.70 -22.43 -1.58
CA ARG A 442 4.95 -21.89 -2.14
C ARG A 442 4.97 -20.36 -2.14
N GLU A 443 3.86 -19.73 -2.50
CA GLU A 443 3.66 -18.26 -2.40
C GLU A 443 3.88 -17.75 -0.97
N THR A 444 3.64 -18.60 0.04
CA THR A 444 3.90 -18.28 1.46
C THR A 444 5.31 -18.66 1.92
N HIS A 445 6.23 -18.96 1.00
CA HIS A 445 7.62 -19.33 1.31
C HIS A 445 7.80 -20.57 2.20
N VAL A 446 6.84 -21.51 2.18
CA VAL A 446 6.97 -22.77 2.92
C VAL A 446 8.05 -23.65 2.26
N THR A 447 8.96 -24.20 3.06
CA THR A 447 10.01 -25.12 2.56
C THR A 447 9.43 -26.30 1.76
N ASP A 448 10.14 -26.80 0.76
CA ASP A 448 9.69 -27.94 -0.08
C ASP A 448 9.22 -29.19 0.72
N PRO A 449 9.92 -29.64 1.78
CA PRO A 449 9.42 -30.71 2.64
C PRO A 449 8.11 -30.33 3.37
N GLY A 450 7.96 -29.05 3.73
CA GLY A 450 6.74 -28.47 4.30
C GLY A 450 5.59 -28.45 3.30
N VAL A 451 5.80 -27.95 2.07
CA VAL A 451 4.82 -27.97 0.97
C VAL A 451 4.38 -29.40 0.70
N TYR A 452 5.33 -30.34 0.63
CA TYR A 452 5.01 -31.75 0.45
C TYR A 452 4.14 -32.29 1.59
N ARG A 453 4.42 -31.95 2.86
CA ARG A 453 3.63 -32.45 4.00
C ARG A 453 2.27 -31.78 4.16
N MET A 454 2.13 -30.52 3.74
CA MET A 454 0.96 -29.69 4.04
C MET A 454 -0.06 -29.61 2.90
N ARG A 455 0.35 -29.80 1.63
CA ARG A 455 -0.54 -29.68 0.45
C ARG A 455 -1.85 -30.48 0.51
N GLY A 456 -1.85 -31.63 1.21
CA GLY A 456 -3.03 -32.49 1.31
C GLY A 456 -3.98 -32.11 2.45
N LYS A 457 -3.58 -31.17 3.31
CA LYS A 457 -4.31 -30.74 4.52
C LYS A 457 -4.97 -29.37 4.38
N ALA A 458 -4.68 -28.63 3.31
CA ALA A 458 -5.05 -27.21 3.17
C ALA A 458 -6.42 -26.94 2.50
N VAL A 459 -7.30 -27.94 2.37
CA VAL A 459 -8.60 -27.85 1.65
C VAL A 459 -9.75 -28.00 2.68
N HIS A 460 -10.60 -27.03 3.09
CA HIS A 460 -11.64 -27.18 4.18
C HIS A 460 -13.06 -26.59 3.90
N ARG A 461 -14.19 -27.20 4.37
CA ARG A 461 -15.64 -26.81 4.17
C ARG A 461 -16.58 -27.17 5.38
N THR A 462 -17.87 -26.72 5.43
CA THR A 462 -18.87 -27.03 6.52
C THR A 462 -20.34 -26.99 6.01
N LEU A 463 -21.16 -28.02 6.28
CA LEU A 463 -22.57 -28.14 5.80
C LEU A 463 -23.58 -28.49 6.91
N LYS A 464 -24.71 -27.77 6.99
CA LYS A 464 -25.89 -28.17 7.79
C LYS A 464 -27.01 -28.76 6.92
N THR A 465 -27.64 -29.84 7.36
CA THR A 465 -28.81 -30.42 6.67
C THR A 465 -29.75 -31.15 7.65
N ARG A 466 -30.95 -31.56 7.20
CA ARG A 466 -31.93 -32.31 8.00
C ARG A 466 -32.08 -33.73 7.47
N VAL A 467 -31.91 -34.70 8.36
CA VAL A 467 -31.85 -36.12 7.98
C VAL A 467 -32.58 -36.98 9.00
N ARG A 468 -32.97 -38.20 8.62
CA ARG A 468 -33.60 -39.14 9.56
C ARG A 468 -32.59 -39.63 10.61
N PRO A 469 -33.02 -40.08 11.80
CA PRO A 469 -32.11 -40.49 12.88
C PRO A 469 -31.04 -41.50 12.47
N ARG A 470 -31.41 -42.48 11.63
CA ARG A 470 -30.45 -43.47 11.10
C ARG A 470 -29.43 -42.86 10.13
N GLN A 471 -29.84 -41.91 9.28
CA GLN A 471 -28.95 -41.22 8.36
C GLN A 471 -27.98 -40.31 9.13
N ALA A 472 -28.45 -39.64 10.19
CA ALA A 472 -27.61 -38.83 11.08
C ALA A 472 -26.48 -39.64 11.72
N GLN A 473 -26.79 -40.85 12.21
CA GLN A 473 -25.80 -41.73 12.80
C GLN A 473 -24.75 -42.19 11.77
N TYR A 474 -25.20 -42.58 10.58
CA TYR A 474 -24.29 -42.96 9.48
C TYR A 474 -23.38 -41.82 9.02
N LEU A 475 -23.92 -40.59 8.87
CA LEU A 475 -23.13 -39.40 8.53
C LEU A 475 -22.05 -39.12 9.57
N LYS A 476 -22.40 -39.23 10.85
CA LYS A 476 -21.48 -38.98 11.96
C LYS A 476 -20.35 -39.99 12.00
N GLU A 477 -20.68 -41.28 11.93
CA GLU A 477 -19.69 -42.36 11.95
C GLU A 477 -18.75 -42.27 10.74
N GLU A 478 -19.29 -42.05 9.54
CA GLU A 478 -18.49 -41.98 8.31
C GLU A 478 -17.63 -40.72 8.25
N LEU A 479 -18.15 -39.54 8.60
CA LEU A 479 -17.37 -38.30 8.54
C LEU A 479 -16.27 -38.26 9.61
N LEU A 480 -16.54 -38.76 10.83
CA LEU A 480 -15.50 -38.93 11.86
C LEU A 480 -14.42 -39.92 11.42
N SER A 481 -14.78 -41.02 10.76
CA SER A 481 -13.80 -41.97 10.21
C SER A 481 -12.88 -41.36 9.14
N LEU A 482 -13.33 -40.29 8.50
CA LEU A 482 -12.60 -39.56 7.47
C LEU A 482 -11.78 -38.39 8.05
N GLY A 483 -11.90 -38.11 9.36
CA GLY A 483 -11.21 -37.02 10.05
C GLY A 483 -11.89 -35.66 9.95
N GLY A 484 -13.19 -35.63 9.61
CA GLY A 484 -14.07 -34.47 9.79
C GLY A 484 -14.90 -34.58 11.08
N GLU A 485 -15.78 -33.63 11.35
CA GLU A 485 -16.64 -33.61 12.52
C GLU A 485 -18.13 -33.57 12.15
N CYS A 486 -19.00 -34.11 13.02
CA CYS A 486 -20.45 -34.10 12.81
C CYS A 486 -21.18 -33.93 14.15
N ALA A 487 -21.97 -32.86 14.26
CA ALA A 487 -22.85 -32.56 15.38
C ALA A 487 -24.31 -32.89 15.03
N ILE A 488 -25.04 -33.50 15.96
CA ILE A 488 -26.44 -33.89 15.81
C ILE A 488 -27.24 -33.12 16.86
N SER A 489 -28.40 -32.58 16.48
CA SER A 489 -29.30 -31.86 17.40
C SER A 489 -29.72 -32.71 18.61
N GLY A 490 -29.95 -32.03 19.75
CA GLY A 490 -30.36 -32.66 21.02
C GLY A 490 -31.80 -33.22 21.05
N LEU A 491 -32.50 -33.25 19.92
CA LEU A 491 -33.83 -33.86 19.77
C LEU A 491 -33.75 -35.36 19.40
N ASN A 492 -32.59 -35.99 19.65
CA ASN A 492 -32.24 -37.34 19.18
C ASN A 492 -33.03 -38.51 19.82
N ASP A 493 -33.86 -38.24 20.83
CA ASP A 493 -34.73 -39.23 21.49
C ASP A 493 -36.11 -39.39 20.82
N GLN A 494 -36.38 -38.71 19.70
CA GLN A 494 -37.62 -38.82 18.92
C GLN A 494 -37.45 -39.84 17.78
N ASN A 495 -38.18 -40.96 17.83
CA ASN A 495 -37.97 -42.09 16.91
C ASN A 495 -38.51 -41.88 15.48
N GLU A 496 -39.27 -40.81 15.21
CA GLU A 496 -40.02 -40.62 13.96
C GLU A 496 -39.81 -39.25 13.28
N GLU A 497 -39.05 -38.34 13.88
CA GLU A 497 -38.84 -36.96 13.39
C GLU A 497 -37.48 -36.76 12.71
N PHE A 498 -37.37 -35.77 11.81
CA PHE A 498 -36.10 -35.38 11.18
C PHE A 498 -35.20 -34.63 12.18
N LEU A 499 -33.90 -34.96 12.18
CA LEU A 499 -32.89 -34.34 13.02
C LEU A 499 -32.07 -33.33 12.22
N ASP A 500 -31.75 -32.19 12.83
CA ASP A 500 -30.72 -31.29 12.31
C ASP A 500 -29.34 -31.90 12.56
N VAL A 501 -28.49 -31.90 11.52
CA VAL A 501 -27.08 -32.30 11.58
C VAL A 501 -26.19 -31.23 10.98
N LEU A 502 -25.03 -31.00 11.59
CA LEU A 502 -23.98 -30.10 11.12
C LEU A 502 -22.71 -30.92 10.86
N LEU A 503 -22.20 -30.87 9.64
CA LEU A 503 -21.03 -31.59 9.14
C LEU A 503 -19.88 -30.60 8.93
N MET A 504 -18.66 -30.94 9.32
CA MET A 504 -17.46 -30.10 9.19
C MET A 504 -16.29 -30.94 8.64
N GLY A 505 -15.54 -30.47 7.65
CA GLY A 505 -14.42 -31.24 7.09
C GLY A 505 -13.86 -30.70 5.76
N THR A 506 -12.76 -31.28 5.29
CA THR A 506 -12.15 -30.98 3.98
C THR A 506 -13.09 -31.18 2.80
N LEU A 507 -13.00 -30.39 1.72
CA LEU A 507 -13.76 -30.67 0.49
C LEU A 507 -13.45 -32.09 -0.02
N ALA A 508 -12.22 -32.58 0.20
CA ALA A 508 -11.83 -33.97 -0.03
C ALA A 508 -12.53 -34.97 0.90
N GLN A 509 -12.76 -34.63 2.17
CA GLN A 509 -13.55 -35.42 3.12
C GLN A 509 -15.03 -35.39 2.77
N PHE A 510 -15.61 -34.24 2.38
CA PHE A 510 -16.98 -34.12 1.88
C PHE A 510 -17.19 -34.87 0.57
N LYS A 511 -16.28 -34.74 -0.41
CA LYS A 511 -16.29 -35.52 -1.67
C LYS A 511 -16.10 -37.02 -1.44
N ARG A 512 -15.44 -37.44 -0.35
CA ARG A 512 -15.33 -38.86 0.04
C ARG A 512 -16.57 -39.34 0.79
N LEU A 513 -17.15 -38.47 1.61
CA LEU A 513 -18.40 -38.70 2.33
C LEU A 513 -19.54 -38.88 1.32
N THR A 514 -19.74 -37.95 0.39
CA THR A 514 -20.79 -38.03 -0.64
C THR A 514 -20.67 -39.31 -1.48
N ARG A 515 -19.46 -39.69 -1.90
CA ARG A 515 -19.21 -40.96 -2.62
C ARG A 515 -19.50 -42.23 -1.80
N LYS A 516 -19.25 -42.20 -0.49
CA LYS A 516 -19.58 -43.33 0.39
C LYS A 516 -21.09 -43.44 0.64
N LEU A 517 -21.79 -42.30 0.71
CA LEU A 517 -23.23 -42.23 0.96
C LEU A 517 -24.05 -42.61 -0.28
N ASP A 518 -23.54 -42.30 -1.47
CA ASP A 518 -24.16 -42.59 -2.77
C ASP A 518 -24.38 -44.10 -3.02
N ALA A 519 -23.53 -44.95 -2.42
CA ALA A 519 -23.62 -46.40 -2.53
C ALA A 519 -24.47 -47.08 -1.44
N GLN A 520 -25.13 -46.33 -0.56
CA GLN A 520 -25.81 -46.87 0.63
C GLN A 520 -27.36 -46.77 0.56
N PRO A 521 -28.09 -47.70 1.19
CA PRO A 521 -29.56 -47.67 1.23
C PRO A 521 -30.10 -46.50 2.08
N TYR A 522 -31.44 -46.36 2.13
CA TYR A 522 -32.16 -45.39 2.96
C TYR A 522 -32.19 -43.94 2.46
N GLY A 523 -32.03 -43.72 1.15
CA GLY A 523 -32.15 -42.39 0.54
C GLY A 523 -30.95 -41.47 0.81
N LEU A 524 -29.78 -42.05 1.07
CA LEU A 524 -28.53 -41.33 1.30
C LEU A 524 -27.87 -40.81 0.01
N GLY A 525 -28.22 -41.36 -1.16
CA GLY A 525 -27.78 -40.87 -2.47
C GLY A 525 -28.29 -39.46 -2.80
N PRO A 526 -29.61 -39.22 -2.83
CA PRO A 526 -30.15 -37.86 -3.04
C PRO A 526 -29.73 -36.85 -1.97
N LEU A 527 -29.47 -37.33 -0.74
CA LEU A 527 -28.90 -36.50 0.31
C LEU A 527 -27.44 -36.13 0.00
N ALA A 528 -26.62 -37.06 -0.51
CA ALA A 528 -25.26 -36.76 -0.93
C ALA A 528 -25.20 -35.74 -2.07
N GLU A 529 -26.18 -35.76 -2.96
CA GLU A 529 -26.37 -34.78 -4.04
C GLU A 529 -26.70 -33.40 -3.44
N GLY A 530 -27.72 -33.28 -2.57
CA GLY A 530 -28.04 -32.02 -1.91
C GLY A 530 -26.96 -31.47 -0.96
N ILE A 531 -26.07 -32.32 -0.43
CA ILE A 531 -24.88 -31.88 0.34
C ILE A 531 -23.82 -31.26 -0.58
N ALA A 532 -23.71 -31.73 -1.83
CA ALA A 532 -22.79 -31.15 -2.78
C ALA A 532 -23.28 -29.77 -3.26
N ASP A 533 -24.59 -29.63 -3.47
CA ASP A 533 -25.20 -28.41 -3.99
C ASP A 533 -25.29 -27.28 -2.94
N ALA A 534 -25.69 -27.61 -1.70
CA ALA A 534 -25.84 -26.64 -0.61
C ALA A 534 -24.50 -26.13 -0.06
N LEU A 535 -23.41 -26.80 -0.41
CA LEU A 535 -22.07 -26.28 -0.25
C LEU A 535 -21.70 -25.50 -1.52
N SER A 536 -22.42 -24.41 -1.79
CA SER A 536 -22.20 -23.44 -2.87
C SER A 536 -20.81 -22.79 -2.88
N LEU A 537 -19.85 -23.26 -2.10
CA LEU A 537 -19.49 -22.73 -0.77
C LEU A 537 -19.33 -21.19 -0.55
N ALA A 538 -19.99 -20.31 -1.30
CA ALA A 538 -20.18 -18.86 -1.11
C ALA A 538 -21.45 -18.56 -0.25
N ASP A 539 -21.72 -17.41 0.39
CA ASP A 539 -21.13 -16.05 0.38
C ASP A 539 -21.61 -15.15 1.59
N GLU A 540 -21.14 -13.89 1.64
CA GLU A 540 -21.84 -12.59 1.98
C GLU A 540 -21.86 -11.86 3.36
N GLY A 541 -21.76 -10.51 3.28
CA GLY A 541 -22.47 -9.55 4.16
C GLY A 541 -22.17 -8.05 3.98
N GLY A 542 -23.18 -7.23 3.60
CA GLY A 542 -23.56 -6.01 4.36
C GLY A 542 -23.72 -4.60 3.72
N ASN A 543 -24.92 -4.28 3.20
CA ASN A 543 -25.76 -3.08 3.41
C ASN A 543 -25.27 -1.62 3.14
N ARG A 544 -25.11 -1.26 1.86
CA ARG A 544 -25.88 -0.21 1.13
C ARG A 544 -26.53 -0.96 -0.08
N SER A 545 -27.30 -0.35 -0.98
CA SER A 545 -27.85 -1.11 -2.13
C SER A 545 -27.44 -0.42 -3.42
N TYR A 546 -26.21 -0.69 -3.83
CA TYR A 546 -25.76 -0.52 -5.19
C TYR A 546 -26.08 -1.78 -5.99
N PRO A 547 -26.20 -1.69 -7.33
CA PRO A 547 -26.49 -2.86 -8.16
C PRO A 547 -25.49 -4.02 -7.98
N TRP A 548 -24.24 -3.70 -7.59
CA TRP A 548 -23.18 -4.67 -7.35
C TRP A 548 -23.20 -5.34 -5.97
N ASP A 549 -24.10 -4.93 -5.07
CA ASP A 549 -24.29 -5.60 -3.78
C ASP A 549 -25.14 -6.88 -3.93
N ASP A 550 -25.98 -6.96 -4.98
CA ASP A 550 -26.90 -8.07 -5.22
C ASP A 550 -26.44 -9.00 -6.35
N ARG A 551 -25.70 -8.49 -7.35
CA ARG A 551 -25.27 -9.23 -8.55
C ARG A 551 -24.09 -8.55 -9.24
N THR A 552 -23.48 -9.19 -10.23
CA THR A 552 -22.47 -8.50 -11.05
C THR A 552 -23.12 -7.37 -11.87
N ALA A 553 -22.72 -6.13 -11.61
CA ALA A 553 -23.20 -4.94 -12.32
C ALA A 553 -22.43 -4.72 -13.64
N VAL A 554 -23.10 -4.14 -14.64
CA VAL A 554 -22.49 -3.73 -15.91
C VAL A 554 -22.33 -2.22 -15.98
N MET A 555 -21.07 -1.78 -16.09
CA MET A 555 -20.68 -0.38 -16.24
C MET A 555 -20.30 -0.09 -17.70
N GLY A 556 -21.13 0.69 -18.39
CA GLY A 556 -20.97 1.03 -19.80
C GLY A 556 -20.09 2.25 -20.04
N ILE A 557 -19.04 2.11 -20.87
CA ILE A 557 -18.10 3.19 -21.19
C ILE A 557 -18.70 4.14 -22.24
N LEU A 558 -18.85 5.42 -21.87
CA LEU A 558 -19.28 6.51 -22.72
C LEU A 558 -18.15 7.55 -22.89
N ASN A 559 -17.33 7.37 -23.92
CA ASN A 559 -16.28 8.34 -24.25
C ASN A 559 -16.87 9.57 -24.95
N VAL A 560 -16.57 10.76 -24.44
CA VAL A 560 -16.97 12.07 -24.97
C VAL A 560 -15.72 12.78 -25.52
N THR A 561 -15.12 12.19 -26.56
CA THR A 561 -13.92 12.74 -27.22
C THR A 561 -14.21 13.18 -28.66
N PRO A 562 -13.48 14.17 -29.22
CA PRO A 562 -13.65 14.59 -30.61
C PRO A 562 -13.41 13.45 -31.63
N ASP A 563 -12.41 12.60 -31.36
CA ASP A 563 -12.01 11.50 -32.26
C ASP A 563 -12.98 10.32 -32.28
N SER A 564 -13.81 10.16 -31.23
CA SER A 564 -14.85 9.12 -31.22
C SER A 564 -16.04 9.44 -32.13
N PHE A 565 -16.19 10.68 -32.60
CA PHE A 565 -17.36 11.14 -33.36
C PHE A 565 -16.97 12.05 -34.52
N HIS A 566 -16.50 11.45 -35.61
CA HIS A 566 -15.74 12.12 -36.66
C HIS A 566 -16.44 13.19 -37.55
N ASP A 567 -17.63 13.74 -37.23
CA ASP A 567 -18.39 14.57 -38.20
C ASP A 567 -19.31 15.72 -37.66
N GLY A 568 -19.20 16.19 -36.40
CA GLY A 568 -20.13 17.21 -35.85
C GLY A 568 -19.54 18.18 -34.81
N GLY A 569 -20.16 19.36 -34.61
CA GLY A 569 -19.75 20.37 -33.61
C GLY A 569 -20.12 19.99 -32.16
N GLU A 570 -19.82 20.84 -31.17
CA GLU A 570 -20.02 20.55 -29.72
C GLU A 570 -21.47 20.17 -29.36
N PHE A 571 -22.48 20.89 -29.87
CA PHE A 571 -23.91 20.57 -29.76
C PHE A 571 -24.37 19.37 -30.63
N ASP A 572 -23.47 18.71 -31.33
CA ASP A 572 -23.76 17.41 -31.95
C ASP A 572 -23.12 16.29 -31.13
N THR A 573 -22.04 16.58 -30.39
CA THR A 573 -21.35 15.61 -29.54
C THR A 573 -22.12 15.27 -28.26
N THR A 574 -22.69 16.26 -27.55
CA THR A 574 -23.46 16.01 -26.31
C THR A 574 -24.73 15.22 -26.60
N GLU A 575 -25.51 15.61 -27.60
CA GLU A 575 -26.75 14.96 -28.02
C GLU A 575 -26.51 13.51 -28.44
N ARG A 576 -25.40 13.24 -29.13
CA ARG A 576 -25.00 11.88 -29.52
C ARG A 576 -24.55 11.05 -28.32
N ALA A 577 -23.83 11.63 -27.36
CA ALA A 577 -23.45 10.96 -26.13
C ALA A 577 -24.69 10.56 -25.31
N VAL A 578 -25.67 11.46 -25.18
CA VAL A 578 -26.94 11.18 -24.51
C VAL A 578 -27.73 10.10 -25.26
N ALA A 579 -27.83 10.16 -26.58
CA ALA A 579 -28.51 9.12 -27.36
C ALA A 579 -27.84 7.74 -27.19
N ARG A 580 -26.51 7.69 -27.07
CA ARG A 580 -25.78 6.45 -26.80
C ARG A 580 -26.01 5.95 -25.37
N ALA A 581 -26.11 6.84 -24.40
CA ALA A 581 -26.47 6.49 -23.02
C ALA A 581 -27.88 5.91 -22.93
N GLU A 582 -28.86 6.51 -23.62
CA GLU A 582 -30.23 5.98 -23.73
C GLU A 582 -30.25 4.59 -24.38
N GLU A 583 -29.38 4.33 -25.36
CA GLU A 583 -29.21 3.01 -25.95
C GLU A 583 -28.64 2.01 -24.94
N MET A 584 -27.62 2.39 -24.15
CA MET A 584 -27.07 1.53 -23.09
C MET A 584 -28.13 1.19 -22.04
N LEU A 585 -28.93 2.18 -21.63
CA LEU A 585 -30.08 1.99 -20.73
C LEU A 585 -31.11 1.01 -21.27
N ALA A 586 -31.44 1.10 -22.56
CA ALA A 586 -32.33 0.14 -23.21
C ALA A 586 -31.77 -1.29 -23.25
N ASN A 587 -30.47 -1.46 -22.99
CA ASN A 587 -29.78 -2.73 -22.90
C ASN A 587 -29.46 -3.12 -21.44
N ASP A 588 -30.17 -2.56 -20.46
CA ASP A 588 -30.07 -2.89 -19.03
C ASP A 588 -28.67 -2.61 -18.44
N VAL A 589 -28.05 -1.47 -18.79
CA VAL A 589 -26.83 -1.00 -18.13
C VAL A 589 -27.12 -0.55 -16.68
N ASP A 590 -26.21 -0.83 -15.76
CA ASP A 590 -26.34 -0.46 -14.35
C ASP A 590 -25.67 0.88 -14.02
N VAL A 591 -24.52 1.15 -14.65
CA VAL A 591 -23.73 2.37 -14.47
C VAL A 591 -23.28 2.89 -15.84
N ILE A 592 -23.33 4.20 -16.07
CA ILE A 592 -22.75 4.83 -17.27
C ILE A 592 -21.51 5.62 -16.87
N ASP A 593 -20.37 5.27 -17.46
CA ASP A 593 -19.06 5.86 -17.17
C ASP A 593 -18.67 6.87 -18.25
N VAL A 594 -18.70 8.15 -17.90
CA VAL A 594 -18.49 9.27 -18.82
C VAL A 594 -17.02 9.69 -18.78
N GLY A 595 -16.31 9.58 -19.90
CA GLY A 595 -14.88 9.95 -19.99
C GLY A 595 -14.62 11.07 -21.01
N GLY A 596 -13.97 12.16 -20.58
CA GLY A 596 -13.61 13.30 -21.46
C GLY A 596 -12.19 13.24 -22.04
N GLU A 597 -11.36 12.36 -21.50
CA GLU A 597 -9.94 12.18 -21.82
C GLU A 597 -9.65 10.71 -22.16
N SER A 598 -8.84 10.46 -23.20
CA SER A 598 -8.42 9.11 -23.56
C SER A 598 -7.20 8.70 -22.73
N THR A 599 -7.30 7.57 -22.04
CA THR A 599 -6.19 6.98 -21.26
C THR A 599 -5.40 5.93 -22.06
N ARG A 600 -5.65 5.83 -23.36
CA ARG A 600 -4.95 4.92 -24.28
C ARG A 600 -3.48 5.31 -24.41
N PRO A 601 -2.59 4.35 -24.69
CA PRO A 601 -1.18 4.65 -24.86
C PRO A 601 -0.93 5.68 -25.98
N GLY A 602 -0.12 6.69 -25.67
CA GLY A 602 0.25 7.78 -26.60
C GLY A 602 -0.80 8.87 -26.80
N ALA A 603 -1.84 8.94 -25.96
CA ALA A 603 -2.79 10.06 -25.99
C ALA A 603 -2.21 11.31 -25.31
N ASP A 604 -2.46 12.48 -25.90
CA ASP A 604 -2.08 13.77 -25.31
C ASP A 604 -2.98 14.11 -24.11
N GLU A 605 -2.38 14.68 -23.07
CA GLU A 605 -3.11 15.16 -21.90
C GLU A 605 -4.05 16.31 -22.27
N VAL A 606 -5.31 16.20 -21.82
CA VAL A 606 -6.34 17.20 -22.08
C VAL A 606 -6.34 18.24 -20.95
N PRO A 607 -6.30 19.56 -21.25
CA PRO A 607 -6.43 20.59 -20.22
C PRO A 607 -7.73 20.44 -19.41
N VAL A 608 -7.68 20.73 -18.11
CA VAL A 608 -8.82 20.64 -17.18
C VAL A 608 -10.08 21.32 -17.72
N ALA A 609 -9.95 22.53 -18.27
CA ALA A 609 -11.09 23.29 -18.79
C ALA A 609 -11.76 22.56 -19.96
N ASP A 610 -10.98 22.02 -20.89
CA ASP A 610 -11.48 21.33 -22.07
C ASP A 610 -12.15 20.01 -21.70
N GLU A 611 -11.59 19.26 -20.74
CA GLU A 611 -12.21 18.02 -20.26
C GLU A 611 -13.55 18.30 -19.57
N ARG A 612 -13.60 19.32 -18.71
CA ARG A 612 -14.83 19.74 -18.02
C ARG A 612 -15.92 20.15 -19.01
N ASP A 613 -15.57 20.94 -20.02
CA ASP A 613 -16.52 21.43 -21.03
C ASP A 613 -17.08 20.28 -21.89
N ARG A 614 -16.38 19.14 -21.98
CA ARG A 614 -16.88 17.91 -22.63
C ARG A 614 -17.85 17.13 -21.75
N VAL A 615 -17.50 16.88 -20.49
CA VAL A 615 -18.21 15.91 -19.64
C VAL A 615 -19.40 16.50 -18.90
N VAL A 616 -19.30 17.74 -18.39
CA VAL A 616 -20.33 18.34 -17.53
C VAL A 616 -21.70 18.43 -18.22
N PRO A 617 -21.82 18.95 -19.47
CA PRO A 617 -23.12 19.02 -20.14
C PRO A 617 -23.76 17.66 -20.40
N VAL A 618 -22.96 16.60 -20.57
CA VAL A 618 -23.48 15.23 -20.73
C VAL A 618 -24.01 14.74 -19.38
N ILE A 619 -23.24 14.89 -18.31
CA ILE A 619 -23.61 14.44 -16.96
C ILE A 619 -24.90 15.12 -16.48
N GLU A 620 -25.03 16.44 -16.65
CA GLU A 620 -26.28 17.17 -16.30
C GLU A 620 -27.52 16.59 -16.97
N ARG A 621 -27.37 16.02 -18.18
CA ARG A 621 -28.47 15.40 -18.93
C ARG A 621 -28.73 13.96 -18.53
N LEU A 622 -27.71 13.25 -18.08
CA LEU A 622 -27.83 11.87 -17.61
C LEU A 622 -28.34 11.80 -16.17
N ALA A 623 -28.11 12.82 -15.35
CA ALA A 623 -28.59 12.89 -13.97
C ALA A 623 -30.13 12.84 -13.83
N ASP A 624 -30.87 13.15 -14.89
CA ASP A 624 -32.33 13.02 -14.95
C ASP A 624 -32.81 11.59 -15.30
N LEU A 625 -31.89 10.67 -15.65
CA LEU A 625 -32.19 9.29 -16.01
C LEU A 625 -32.06 8.38 -14.78
N ASP A 626 -32.79 7.25 -14.80
CA ASP A 626 -32.78 6.26 -13.72
C ASP A 626 -31.56 5.32 -13.86
N VAL A 627 -30.35 5.87 -13.73
CA VAL A 627 -29.07 5.16 -13.86
C VAL A 627 -27.98 5.85 -13.06
N LEU A 628 -27.05 5.08 -12.50
CA LEU A 628 -25.87 5.64 -11.85
C LEU A 628 -24.91 6.22 -12.90
N VAL A 629 -24.40 7.41 -12.64
CA VAL A 629 -23.45 8.11 -13.52
C VAL A 629 -22.08 8.16 -12.86
N SER A 630 -21.09 7.56 -13.51
CA SER A 630 -19.68 7.65 -13.13
C SER A 630 -18.93 8.66 -14.00
N ILE A 631 -18.00 9.42 -13.41
CA ILE A 631 -17.04 10.26 -14.14
C ILE A 631 -15.67 9.58 -14.21
N ASP A 632 -15.21 9.22 -15.42
CA ASP A 632 -13.85 8.72 -15.69
C ASP A 632 -12.90 9.91 -15.82
N THR A 633 -12.26 10.28 -14.72
CA THR A 633 -11.26 11.34 -14.68
C THR A 633 -10.23 11.11 -13.58
N ARG A 634 -9.01 11.57 -13.87
CA ARG A 634 -7.85 11.57 -12.97
C ARG A 634 -7.57 12.96 -12.39
N LYS A 635 -8.45 13.95 -12.65
CA LYS A 635 -8.29 15.35 -12.25
C LYS A 635 -9.35 15.74 -11.24
N ALA A 636 -8.95 16.07 -10.02
CA ALA A 636 -9.88 16.35 -8.92
C ALA A 636 -10.86 17.50 -9.22
N SER A 637 -10.38 18.51 -9.97
CA SER A 637 -11.20 19.65 -10.38
C SER A 637 -12.29 19.30 -11.42
N VAL A 638 -12.04 18.29 -12.26
CA VAL A 638 -13.05 17.76 -13.20
C VAL A 638 -14.04 16.89 -12.45
N ALA A 639 -13.56 16.02 -11.55
CA ALA A 639 -14.41 15.18 -10.70
C ALA A 639 -15.39 16.03 -9.88
N ARG A 640 -14.91 17.10 -9.22
CA ARG A 640 -15.76 18.03 -8.48
C ARG A 640 -16.87 18.64 -9.34
N ALA A 641 -16.52 19.13 -10.53
CA ALA A 641 -17.49 19.74 -11.44
C ALA A 641 -18.52 18.71 -11.96
N ALA A 642 -18.10 17.46 -12.16
CA ALA A 642 -18.99 16.36 -12.54
C ALA A 642 -19.94 15.97 -11.40
N LEU A 643 -19.45 15.88 -10.16
CA LEU A 643 -20.28 15.61 -8.98
C LEU A 643 -21.29 16.74 -8.73
N ASP A 644 -20.88 18.00 -8.86
CA ASP A 644 -21.79 19.16 -8.81
C ASP A 644 -22.89 19.10 -9.89
N ALA A 645 -22.58 18.50 -11.05
CA ALA A 645 -23.49 18.31 -12.16
C ALA A 645 -24.42 17.09 -12.01
N GLY A 646 -24.20 16.24 -11.00
CA GLY A 646 -25.03 15.07 -10.70
C GLY A 646 -24.39 13.71 -11.03
N ALA A 647 -23.06 13.61 -11.12
CA ALA A 647 -22.40 12.31 -11.10
C ALA A 647 -22.50 11.66 -9.70
N ASP A 648 -22.59 10.34 -9.67
CA ASP A 648 -22.73 9.53 -8.45
C ASP A 648 -21.42 8.84 -8.04
N ILE A 649 -20.52 8.58 -9.00
CA ILE A 649 -19.30 7.79 -8.79
C ILE A 649 -18.12 8.50 -9.44
N VAL A 650 -16.94 8.45 -8.82
CA VAL A 650 -15.68 8.86 -9.44
C VAL A 650 -14.89 7.63 -9.88
N ASN A 651 -14.58 7.51 -11.16
CA ASN A 651 -13.69 6.47 -11.66
C ASN A 651 -12.28 7.05 -11.89
N ASP A 652 -11.40 6.89 -10.89
CA ASP A 652 -10.01 7.37 -10.97
C ASP A 652 -9.06 6.24 -11.36
N VAL A 653 -8.84 6.12 -12.67
CA VAL A 653 -7.89 5.16 -13.24
C VAL A 653 -6.43 5.44 -12.89
N SER A 654 -6.10 6.57 -12.25
CA SER A 654 -4.75 6.80 -11.74
C SER A 654 -4.54 6.23 -10.33
N GLY A 655 -5.61 5.83 -9.64
CA GLY A 655 -5.55 5.32 -8.28
C GLY A 655 -5.23 6.40 -7.25
N LEU A 656 -5.88 7.56 -7.35
CA LEU A 656 -5.69 8.73 -6.45
C LEU A 656 -4.33 9.40 -6.60
N ALA A 657 -3.77 9.41 -7.82
CA ALA A 657 -2.48 10.06 -8.10
C ALA A 657 -2.58 11.60 -8.00
N ASP A 658 -3.74 12.19 -8.30
CA ASP A 658 -4.04 13.56 -7.93
C ASP A 658 -4.35 13.61 -6.41
N PRO A 659 -3.49 14.22 -5.59
CA PRO A 659 -3.66 14.22 -4.14
C PRO A 659 -4.90 14.97 -3.65
N GLU A 660 -5.52 15.80 -4.48
CA GLU A 660 -6.79 16.47 -4.15
C GLU A 660 -8.00 15.55 -4.34
N MET A 661 -7.90 14.52 -5.21
CA MET A 661 -9.04 13.66 -5.58
C MET A 661 -9.68 12.99 -4.36
N ARG A 662 -8.85 12.47 -3.45
CA ARG A 662 -9.31 11.80 -2.22
C ARG A 662 -10.13 12.70 -1.30
N PHE A 663 -9.87 14.01 -1.29
CA PHE A 663 -10.64 14.96 -0.47
C PHE A 663 -11.93 15.39 -1.17
N VAL A 664 -11.92 15.49 -2.50
CA VAL A 664 -13.15 15.69 -3.29
C VAL A 664 -14.10 14.52 -3.03
N VAL A 665 -13.66 13.27 -3.21
CA VAL A 665 -14.51 12.09 -2.98
C VAL A 665 -15.05 12.05 -1.54
N ALA A 666 -14.21 12.30 -0.53
CA ALA A 666 -14.64 12.33 0.87
C ALA A 666 -15.66 13.44 1.16
N GLU A 667 -15.55 14.60 0.52
CA GLU A 667 -16.49 15.71 0.69
C GLU A 667 -17.89 15.40 0.17
N TYR A 668 -17.98 14.67 -0.95
CA TYR A 668 -19.25 14.31 -1.58
C TYR A 668 -19.83 12.98 -1.06
N ASP A 669 -19.09 12.23 -0.23
CA ASP A 669 -19.48 10.91 0.29
C ASP A 669 -19.97 9.96 -0.80
N CYS A 670 -19.19 9.87 -1.89
CA CYS A 670 -19.54 9.08 -3.07
C CYS A 670 -18.57 7.89 -3.29
N PRO A 671 -18.99 6.82 -4.00
CA PRO A 671 -18.07 5.77 -4.39
C PRO A 671 -16.92 6.27 -5.28
N VAL A 672 -15.75 5.65 -5.14
CA VAL A 672 -14.59 5.89 -5.99
C VAL A 672 -13.98 4.57 -6.45
N VAL A 673 -13.69 4.47 -7.75
CA VAL A 673 -12.87 3.39 -8.31
C VAL A 673 -11.39 3.77 -8.14
N VAL A 674 -10.66 2.95 -7.41
CA VAL A 674 -9.22 3.03 -7.22
C VAL A 674 -8.57 1.90 -8.01
N MET A 675 -7.95 2.25 -9.13
CA MET A 675 -7.28 1.28 -10.00
C MET A 675 -5.80 1.13 -9.66
N HIS A 676 -5.28 -0.09 -9.73
CA HIS A 676 -3.85 -0.31 -9.77
C HIS A 676 -3.28 0.07 -11.14
N SER A 677 -2.68 1.26 -11.23
CA SER A 677 -2.00 1.74 -12.43
C SER A 677 -0.51 1.97 -12.15
N ILE A 678 0.34 1.74 -13.15
CA ILE A 678 1.76 2.13 -13.11
C ILE A 678 1.90 3.56 -13.61
N ASP A 679 1.39 3.80 -14.83
CA ASP A 679 1.32 5.10 -15.48
C ASP A 679 -0.10 5.33 -16.01
N ALA A 680 -0.59 6.56 -15.86
CA ALA A 680 -1.87 7.02 -16.38
C ALA A 680 -1.72 8.44 -16.97
N PRO A 681 -1.59 8.58 -18.32
CA PRO A 681 -1.80 7.55 -19.36
C PRO A 681 -0.68 6.48 -19.42
N VAL A 682 -1.00 5.31 -19.98
CA VAL A 682 -0.07 4.17 -20.05
C VAL A 682 1.14 4.49 -20.93
N ASP A 683 2.34 4.34 -20.37
CA ASP A 683 3.59 4.28 -21.13
C ASP A 683 3.90 2.83 -21.56
N PRO A 684 3.90 2.52 -22.87
CA PRO A 684 4.24 1.18 -23.38
C PRO A 684 5.70 0.77 -23.18
N SER A 685 6.60 1.72 -22.92
CA SER A 685 8.03 1.48 -22.74
C SER A 685 8.38 1.08 -21.30
N THR A 686 7.51 1.37 -20.35
CA THR A 686 7.65 0.96 -18.96
C THR A 686 7.53 -0.56 -18.83
N GLU A 687 8.66 -1.24 -18.63
CA GLU A 687 8.68 -2.65 -18.22
C GLU A 687 8.55 -2.75 -16.70
N VAL A 688 7.59 -3.56 -16.26
CA VAL A 688 7.28 -3.74 -14.84
C VAL A 688 7.44 -5.21 -14.48
N ASP A 689 8.33 -5.46 -13.53
CA ASP A 689 8.45 -6.77 -12.90
C ASP A 689 7.51 -6.90 -11.70
N TYR A 690 6.82 -8.04 -11.63
CA TYR A 690 6.11 -8.51 -10.44
C TYR A 690 6.68 -9.86 -10.02
N ASP A 691 6.80 -10.11 -8.71
CA ASP A 691 7.11 -11.46 -8.23
C ASP A 691 5.88 -12.36 -8.38
N ASP A 692 4.73 -11.82 -7.97
CA ASP A 692 3.40 -12.38 -8.21
C ASP A 692 2.43 -11.23 -8.45
N VAL A 693 2.00 -11.03 -9.70
CA VAL A 693 1.22 -9.85 -10.09
C VAL A 693 -0.03 -9.64 -9.21
N VAL A 694 -0.70 -10.71 -8.79
CA VAL A 694 -1.91 -10.61 -7.96
C VAL A 694 -1.56 -10.16 -6.54
N THR A 695 -0.58 -10.80 -5.92
CA THR A 695 -0.14 -10.47 -4.55
C THR A 695 0.46 -9.06 -4.48
N ASP A 696 1.24 -8.67 -5.47
CA ASP A 696 1.84 -7.33 -5.51
C ASP A 696 0.77 -6.27 -5.79
N THR A 697 -0.19 -6.52 -6.70
CA THR A 697 -1.33 -5.62 -6.94
C THR A 697 -2.18 -5.44 -5.67
N LEU A 698 -2.45 -6.53 -4.93
CA LEU A 698 -3.16 -6.49 -3.64
C LEU A 698 -2.46 -5.61 -2.60
N ARG A 699 -1.13 -5.74 -2.47
CA ARG A 699 -0.33 -4.95 -1.52
C ARG A 699 -0.35 -3.46 -1.88
N GLU A 700 -0.17 -3.14 -3.16
CA GLU A 700 -0.16 -1.75 -3.63
C GLU A 700 -1.55 -1.11 -3.46
N LEU A 701 -2.63 -1.78 -3.86
CA LEU A 701 -4.00 -1.31 -3.64
C LEU A 701 -4.34 -1.12 -2.15
N ARG A 702 -3.86 -2.01 -1.26
CA ARG A 702 -4.10 -1.85 0.18
C ARG A 702 -3.53 -0.56 0.73
N GLU A 703 -2.32 -0.18 0.32
CA GLU A 703 -1.71 1.08 0.76
C GLU A 703 -2.48 2.28 0.17
N THR A 704 -2.97 2.19 -1.07
CA THR A 704 -3.83 3.24 -1.66
C THR A 704 -5.17 3.36 -0.92
N ILE A 705 -5.80 2.25 -0.52
CA ILE A 705 -7.01 2.26 0.30
C ILE A 705 -6.74 2.95 1.65
N LEU A 706 -5.61 2.65 2.30
CA LEU A 706 -5.25 3.34 3.55
C LEU A 706 -5.09 4.86 3.34
N VAL A 707 -4.58 5.30 2.19
CA VAL A 707 -4.52 6.73 1.82
C VAL A 707 -5.92 7.33 1.62
N ALA A 708 -6.84 6.59 1.00
CA ALA A 708 -8.23 7.00 0.82
C ALA A 708 -8.97 7.15 2.18
N GLU A 709 -8.87 6.14 3.05
CA GLU A 709 -9.49 6.14 4.38
C GLU A 709 -8.99 7.29 5.25
N ARG A 710 -7.70 7.59 5.17
CA ARG A 710 -7.09 8.74 5.83
C ARG A 710 -7.69 10.07 5.39
N ALA A 711 -8.04 10.19 4.10
CA ALA A 711 -8.71 11.38 3.58
C ALA A 711 -10.16 11.50 4.06
N GLY A 712 -10.74 10.41 4.56
CA GLY A 712 -12.11 10.34 5.10
C GLY A 712 -13.07 9.58 4.17
N ILE A 713 -12.56 8.77 3.24
CA ILE A 713 -13.38 7.92 2.39
C ILE A 713 -13.65 6.61 3.14
N ASP A 714 -14.91 6.30 3.41
CA ASP A 714 -15.28 5.03 4.02
C ASP A 714 -14.92 3.85 3.10
N ARG A 715 -14.45 2.73 3.67
CA ARG A 715 -14.02 1.56 2.88
C ARG A 715 -15.11 1.03 1.95
N GLU A 716 -16.37 1.11 2.36
CA GLU A 716 -17.52 0.71 1.55
C GLU A 716 -17.73 1.58 0.29
N ASN A 717 -17.18 2.80 0.28
CA ASN A 717 -17.18 3.67 -0.89
C ASN A 717 -15.97 3.44 -1.80
N VAL A 718 -15.04 2.54 -1.45
CA VAL A 718 -13.89 2.24 -2.32
C VAL A 718 -14.18 1.00 -3.16
N ILE A 719 -14.13 1.15 -4.48
CA ILE A 719 -14.18 0.06 -5.47
C ILE A 719 -12.75 -0.16 -5.99
N VAL A 720 -12.28 -1.40 -6.04
CA VAL A 720 -10.92 -1.71 -6.49
C VAL A 720 -10.91 -2.24 -7.92
N ASP A 721 -10.02 -1.71 -8.77
CA ASP A 721 -9.75 -2.27 -10.09
C ASP A 721 -8.31 -2.81 -10.16
N PRO A 722 -8.09 -4.12 -10.41
CA PRO A 722 -6.76 -4.69 -10.59
C PRO A 722 -5.95 -4.13 -11.77
N GLY A 723 -6.55 -3.34 -12.66
CA GLY A 723 -5.86 -2.54 -13.69
C GLY A 723 -5.30 -3.37 -14.84
N VAL A 724 -6.10 -4.27 -15.44
CA VAL A 724 -5.63 -5.04 -16.60
C VAL A 724 -5.33 -4.14 -17.80
N GLY A 725 -4.13 -4.31 -18.36
CA GLY A 725 -3.60 -3.47 -19.44
C GLY A 725 -2.97 -2.14 -18.97
N PHE A 726 -2.71 -1.97 -17.66
CA PHE A 726 -1.96 -0.84 -17.11
C PHE A 726 -0.70 -1.36 -16.40
N GLY A 727 0.38 -1.58 -17.17
CA GLY A 727 1.64 -2.09 -16.64
C GLY A 727 1.63 -3.57 -16.27
N LYS A 728 0.81 -4.39 -16.95
CA LYS A 728 0.76 -5.85 -16.81
C LYS A 728 0.89 -6.50 -18.18
N SER A 729 1.71 -7.54 -18.27
CA SER A 729 1.79 -8.39 -19.46
C SER A 729 0.47 -9.13 -19.71
N ARG A 730 0.35 -9.73 -20.90
CA ARG A 730 -0.84 -10.49 -21.29
C ARG A 730 -1.06 -11.70 -20.38
N THR A 731 0.03 -12.40 -20.04
CA THR A 731 0.00 -13.55 -19.14
C THR A 731 -0.44 -13.14 -17.74
N GLU A 732 0.09 -12.03 -17.23
CA GLU A 732 -0.27 -11.49 -15.93
C GLU A 732 -1.73 -11.01 -15.89
N SER A 733 -2.22 -10.39 -16.95
CA SER A 733 -3.64 -9.99 -17.06
C SER A 733 -4.58 -11.20 -16.97
N PHE A 734 -4.19 -12.34 -17.55
CA PHE A 734 -4.93 -13.59 -17.39
C PHE A 734 -4.73 -14.23 -16.01
N ALA A 735 -3.57 -14.04 -15.35
CA ALA A 735 -3.37 -14.48 -13.98
C ALA A 735 -4.28 -13.73 -13.01
N VAL A 736 -4.45 -12.41 -13.22
CA VAL A 736 -5.43 -11.57 -12.50
C VAL A 736 -6.85 -12.08 -12.72
N LEU A 737 -7.28 -12.28 -13.97
CA LEU A 737 -8.59 -12.90 -14.26
C LEU A 737 -8.72 -14.31 -13.65
N GLY A 738 -7.61 -15.04 -13.56
CA GLY A 738 -7.48 -16.34 -12.91
C GLY A 738 -7.83 -16.34 -11.43
N ARG A 739 -7.47 -15.27 -10.74
CA ARG A 739 -7.42 -15.15 -9.28
C ARG A 739 -8.17 -13.91 -8.79
N LEU A 740 -9.18 -13.48 -9.54
CA LEU A 740 -9.92 -12.25 -9.27
C LEU A 740 -10.56 -12.26 -7.87
N GLY A 741 -11.09 -13.40 -7.44
CA GLY A 741 -11.65 -13.58 -6.10
C GLY A 741 -10.68 -13.33 -4.94
N GLU A 742 -9.35 -13.34 -5.16
CA GLU A 742 -8.38 -12.98 -4.11
C GLU A 742 -8.46 -11.49 -3.73
N PHE A 743 -8.96 -10.62 -4.63
CA PHE A 743 -9.13 -9.18 -4.37
C PHE A 743 -10.19 -8.88 -3.31
N ARG A 744 -11.06 -9.84 -2.98
CA ARG A 744 -12.02 -9.73 -1.86
C ARG A 744 -11.32 -9.54 -0.51
N ALA A 745 -10.04 -9.91 -0.41
CA ALA A 745 -9.19 -9.63 0.74
C ALA A 745 -9.12 -8.14 1.12
N LEU A 746 -9.35 -7.24 0.16
CA LEU A 746 -9.34 -5.80 0.38
C LEU A 746 -10.61 -5.29 1.08
N GLY A 747 -11.67 -6.11 1.13
CA GLY A 747 -12.96 -5.73 1.71
C GLY A 747 -13.66 -4.61 0.94
N CYS A 748 -13.48 -4.58 -0.38
CA CYS A 748 -13.98 -3.58 -1.32
C CYS A 748 -14.62 -4.31 -2.53
N PRO A 749 -15.67 -3.76 -3.16
CA PRO A 749 -16.17 -4.27 -4.44
C PRO A 749 -15.10 -4.27 -5.52
N ILE A 750 -15.11 -5.25 -6.42
CA ILE A 750 -14.11 -5.48 -7.46
C ILE A 750 -14.68 -5.08 -8.83
N LEU A 751 -14.07 -4.06 -9.44
CA LEU A 751 -14.30 -3.71 -10.84
C LEU A 751 -13.26 -4.38 -11.74
N PHE A 752 -13.72 -4.93 -12.87
CA PHE A 752 -12.84 -5.53 -13.87
C PHE A 752 -13.04 -4.88 -15.25
N GLY A 753 -12.09 -4.04 -15.65
CA GLY A 753 -12.10 -3.32 -16.94
C GLY A 753 -11.29 -4.01 -18.05
N HIS A 754 -11.84 -5.06 -18.69
CA HIS A 754 -11.12 -5.87 -19.69
C HIS A 754 -11.50 -5.62 -21.15
N SER A 755 -12.47 -4.73 -21.42
CA SER A 755 -13.07 -4.57 -22.74
C SER A 755 -12.05 -4.19 -23.83
N HIS A 756 -12.00 -5.00 -24.90
CA HIS A 756 -11.12 -4.85 -26.07
C HIS A 756 -9.61 -4.73 -25.76
N LYS A 757 -9.18 -5.19 -24.58
CA LYS A 757 -7.77 -5.11 -24.14
C LYS A 757 -6.85 -6.04 -24.94
N SER A 758 -5.58 -5.66 -25.04
CA SER A 758 -4.51 -6.42 -25.74
C SER A 758 -4.17 -7.76 -25.09
N MET A 759 -4.67 -8.04 -23.89
CA MET A 759 -4.51 -9.34 -23.26
C MET A 759 -5.00 -10.48 -24.16
N PHE A 760 -6.07 -10.26 -24.96
CA PHE A 760 -6.67 -11.29 -25.81
C PHE A 760 -5.79 -11.75 -26.98
N ASP A 761 -4.71 -11.03 -27.28
CA ASP A 761 -3.72 -11.50 -28.24
C ASP A 761 -3.09 -12.84 -27.78
N LEU A 762 -3.05 -13.11 -26.46
CA LEU A 762 -2.56 -14.39 -25.91
C LEU A 762 -3.40 -15.59 -26.37
N VAL A 763 -4.68 -15.36 -26.65
CA VAL A 763 -5.62 -16.37 -27.18
C VAL A 763 -5.88 -16.20 -28.68
N GLY A 764 -5.01 -15.44 -29.37
CA GLY A 764 -5.02 -15.28 -30.83
C GLY A 764 -6.15 -14.40 -31.35
N ARG A 765 -6.51 -13.33 -30.64
CA ARG A 765 -7.55 -12.37 -31.04
C ARG A 765 -6.97 -11.00 -31.32
N ASP A 766 -6.91 -10.66 -32.60
CA ASP A 766 -6.47 -9.35 -33.08
C ASP A 766 -7.50 -8.26 -32.74
N ALA A 767 -7.11 -6.99 -32.84
CA ALA A 767 -7.90 -5.84 -32.36
C ALA A 767 -9.37 -5.82 -32.82
N ASP A 768 -9.63 -6.19 -34.08
CA ASP A 768 -10.98 -6.18 -34.67
C ASP A 768 -11.83 -7.40 -34.29
N GLU A 769 -11.26 -8.38 -33.58
CA GLU A 769 -11.88 -9.67 -33.24
C GLU A 769 -11.99 -9.89 -31.71
N ARG A 770 -11.91 -8.81 -30.92
CA ARG A 770 -11.88 -8.89 -29.45
C ARG A 770 -13.26 -8.94 -28.78
N LEU A 771 -14.35 -8.67 -29.50
CA LEU A 771 -15.70 -8.70 -28.92
C LEU A 771 -16.01 -10.07 -28.30
N GLN A 772 -15.85 -11.16 -29.05
CA GLN A 772 -16.19 -12.50 -28.54
C GLN A 772 -15.32 -12.92 -27.36
N ALA A 773 -14.05 -12.51 -27.36
CA ALA A 773 -13.15 -12.77 -26.25
C ALA A 773 -13.48 -11.92 -25.02
N THR A 774 -13.90 -10.67 -25.22
CA THR A 774 -14.40 -9.78 -24.17
C THR A 774 -15.62 -10.37 -23.50
N VAL A 775 -16.61 -10.81 -24.28
CA VAL A 775 -17.85 -11.45 -23.77
C VAL A 775 -17.54 -12.72 -22.99
N ALA A 776 -16.65 -13.58 -23.50
CA ALA A 776 -16.23 -14.79 -22.79
C ALA A 776 -15.50 -14.46 -21.47
N ALA A 777 -14.61 -13.47 -21.48
CA ALA A 777 -13.93 -13.00 -20.28
C ALA A 777 -14.88 -12.36 -19.27
N SER A 778 -15.93 -11.65 -19.73
CA SER A 778 -16.98 -11.09 -18.87
C SER A 778 -17.69 -12.17 -18.06
N ALA A 779 -18.11 -13.26 -18.71
CA ALA A 779 -18.74 -14.39 -18.03
C ALA A 779 -17.80 -15.05 -16.99
N VAL A 780 -16.53 -15.24 -17.36
CA VAL A 780 -15.51 -15.80 -16.44
C VAL A 780 -15.22 -14.86 -15.27
N ALA A 781 -15.17 -13.55 -15.50
CA ALA A 781 -14.93 -12.56 -14.46
C ALA A 781 -16.10 -12.50 -13.46
N ALA A 782 -17.35 -12.50 -13.94
CA ALA A 782 -18.54 -12.58 -13.11
C ALA A 782 -18.52 -13.85 -12.22
N GLU A 783 -18.25 -15.02 -12.82
CA GLU A 783 -18.14 -16.29 -12.07
C GLU A 783 -17.01 -16.25 -11.01
N ARG A 784 -15.94 -15.51 -11.26
CA ARG A 784 -14.75 -15.43 -10.39
C ARG A 784 -14.79 -14.28 -9.40
N GLY A 785 -15.93 -13.61 -9.25
CA GLY A 785 -16.15 -12.61 -8.22
C GLY A 785 -15.87 -11.18 -8.64
N ALA A 786 -16.02 -10.83 -9.92
CA ALA A 786 -16.18 -9.44 -10.31
C ALA A 786 -17.56 -8.93 -9.85
N ASP A 787 -17.57 -7.84 -9.09
CA ASP A 787 -18.80 -7.17 -8.68
C ASP A 787 -19.25 -6.18 -9.76
N ILE A 788 -18.31 -5.60 -10.53
CA ILE A 788 -18.59 -4.67 -11.62
C ILE A 788 -17.77 -5.04 -12.87
N LEU A 789 -18.40 -5.09 -14.04
CA LEU A 789 -17.73 -5.24 -15.33
C LEU A 789 -17.79 -3.94 -16.13
N ARG A 790 -16.62 -3.36 -16.43
CA ARG A 790 -16.52 -2.10 -17.19
C ARG A 790 -16.25 -2.37 -18.66
N VAL A 791 -17.21 -2.04 -19.54
CA VAL A 791 -17.22 -2.48 -20.95
C VAL A 791 -17.77 -1.47 -21.95
N HIS A 792 -17.37 -1.60 -23.22
CA HIS A 792 -17.96 -0.84 -24.33
C HIS A 792 -19.24 -1.48 -24.88
N ASP A 793 -19.29 -2.82 -24.92
CA ASP A 793 -20.36 -3.62 -25.52
C ASP A 793 -21.35 -4.09 -24.43
N VAL A 794 -22.26 -3.19 -24.04
CA VAL A 794 -23.21 -3.40 -22.93
C VAL A 794 -24.13 -4.59 -23.19
N ALA A 795 -24.82 -4.62 -24.33
CA ALA A 795 -25.84 -5.63 -24.61
C ALA A 795 -25.29 -7.06 -24.55
N GLU A 796 -24.13 -7.27 -25.18
CA GLU A 796 -23.44 -8.55 -25.21
C GLU A 796 -22.90 -8.94 -23.82
N THR A 797 -22.45 -7.97 -23.03
CA THR A 797 -21.94 -8.22 -21.67
C THR A 797 -23.06 -8.53 -20.69
N VAL A 798 -24.18 -7.81 -20.74
CA VAL A 798 -25.39 -8.12 -19.95
C VAL A 798 -25.88 -9.53 -20.26
N ALA A 799 -25.87 -9.95 -21.53
CA ALA A 799 -26.19 -11.32 -21.89
C ALA A 799 -25.22 -12.33 -21.26
N ALA A 800 -23.92 -12.04 -21.21
CA ALA A 800 -22.92 -12.90 -20.57
C ALA A 800 -23.13 -13.01 -19.06
N VAL A 801 -23.39 -11.88 -18.39
CA VAL A 801 -23.68 -11.83 -16.94
C VAL A 801 -24.94 -12.62 -16.61
N ARG A 802 -26.05 -12.38 -17.33
CA ARG A 802 -27.30 -13.13 -17.13
C ARG A 802 -27.14 -14.63 -17.33
N VAL A 803 -26.28 -15.06 -18.26
CA VAL A 803 -25.96 -16.49 -18.43
C VAL A 803 -25.22 -17.04 -17.21
N SER A 804 -24.28 -16.28 -16.66
CA SER A 804 -23.55 -16.65 -15.44
C SER A 804 -24.50 -16.73 -14.23
N GLU A 805 -25.35 -15.72 -14.05
CA GLU A 805 -26.36 -15.67 -12.98
C GLU A 805 -27.37 -16.83 -13.08
N ALA A 806 -27.95 -17.05 -14.27
CA ALA A 806 -28.91 -18.14 -14.48
C ALA A 806 -28.27 -19.53 -14.32
N ALA A 807 -26.95 -19.65 -14.51
CA ALA A 807 -26.24 -20.90 -14.24
C ALA A 807 -26.09 -21.16 -12.73
N ASN A 808 -26.02 -20.10 -11.91
CA ASN A 808 -25.91 -20.18 -10.45
C ASN A 808 -27.28 -20.31 -9.76
N ASP A 809 -28.26 -19.53 -10.21
CA ASP A 809 -29.63 -19.55 -9.70
C ASP A 809 -30.65 -19.46 -10.87
N PRO A 810 -30.98 -20.58 -11.51
CA PRO A 810 -31.95 -20.59 -12.60
C PRO A 810 -33.37 -20.23 -12.14
N ASP A 811 -33.71 -20.46 -10.86
CA ASP A 811 -35.05 -20.23 -10.33
C ASP A 811 -35.35 -18.72 -10.25
N ALA A 812 -34.34 -17.88 -10.03
CA ALA A 812 -34.45 -16.41 -10.11
C ALA A 812 -34.92 -15.90 -11.49
N PHE A 813 -34.71 -16.66 -12.57
CA PHE A 813 -35.13 -16.33 -13.92
C PHE A 813 -36.46 -16.99 -14.34
N THR A 814 -37.05 -17.79 -13.46
CA THR A 814 -38.36 -18.39 -13.66
C THR A 814 -39.43 -17.57 -12.94
N THR A 815 -39.98 -16.57 -13.61
CA THR A 815 -41.24 -15.95 -13.15
C THR A 815 -42.43 -16.80 -13.58
N ASP A 816 -43.26 -17.21 -12.62
CA ASP A 816 -44.64 -17.70 -12.81
C ASP A 816 -45.54 -16.71 -13.58
#